data_AF-A0AAN7IY29-F1
#
_entry.id   AF-A0AAN7IY29-F1
#
_cell.length_a   1.000
_cell.length_b   1.000
_cell.length_c   1.000
_cell.angle_alpha   90.00
_cell.angle_beta   90.00
_cell.angle_gamma   90.00
#
_symmetry.space_group_name_H-M   'P 1'
#
loop_
_entity.id
_entity.type
_entity.pdbx_description
1 polymer ?
#
loop_
_entity_poly.entity_id
_entity_poly.type
_entity_poly.pdbx_seq_one_letter_code
_entity_poly.pdbx_strand_id
1 'polypeptide(L)'
;MKERLLGRWMKERRDVTSEIASSSSSSLPKWEWVYDVFLSFRGEDTGNNFTDHLYEALHKKGIRTFPFRDDESLERGNTISTELLNAIEKSKVAIIVLSRNYASSSWCLDQLVKIVECKEEIVDCEGETRQTILPIFYGVDPSDVRNQRGSFAEAFAKHEELIKNEERLRSWRAALTQVANLSGWDTRNRKESTIVKEIARKLIRDLHYSHSGVHEDLVGIQSRVEEMEKLCLSMGLNDVQFIGIWGMSGIGKTTIAQVLYDRIRYHFASGSFLANAREKSGNGGLVTLQKQLLFDVLFEKNIDIWDVQRGINLISNRLCHKKVLIILDDVDQPEQLKALVGKRSWFGEGSVIIIITRDPSLLIRHEVAEQNIYKAKELDNDEALKLFSLKAFKQVNPLEGYEVLSKEFVYYAQGLPLALKVLGAFMFHRGPKAWESVLGRLRESPERKILDVLQISFDGLKISEQKIFLDIACFFKGMTRYRVANILQTPHYKPYIDIDVLVEKSFITILGVEVLWMHDLLQELGKEIVRHESLEELGRRRRLWVKEDVLHILKNNTGTEKVEGIFMNTPSKEEDLNVEEKVEDLNAETFSKMRNLRLLKIGNVRLPQGLTFLSNDLRLMNWLGYPLKSMPRNFSPDKLVELIMPHSCIKQLWEGDWSLKWLRIIDLSDSRKLIMTLNFARVPNLEKLILKGCTKLSKIDSSLGDLKHLILLDLTNCKNLSSLPGAICSLTSLKTLTLSGCLKLDNMPMNLGNLEGLEELDVSGTAIREPPSSILCLKNLKKLSFQGCNGPSSKSWSRKKLLDFLLMRKTPDLMGLVLPSVSGLCSLTRLNIRNCNLQAIPSDIGCLSSLEELDLSGNNFVCLPESINQLSNLREFWVENCKSLQLLPEFRLSPSIWVTANGCISLEFVLPVKMKDSSSNYLHLLNCFQFVENQGHCDLFTTMLREYLQELHYQESTKKGRFDVVIPGSEVPNWFRHQSMGASINLEVPSNFFKQFRGIVVCAVFGPHQHHPHNPHHDMVLACYFIANGKDYISGGPCISFLKEFETVELDHRWFMYLLPDYFRNEYFRKADGSSFQLEIVFESWDLEIKKCGAHMIYEEAMEDLKQSMGQSECSSSIIPYNEGVDHFEEDIKSKRSHDDENGASGEGSSTHIPHPKTRRV
;
A
#
# COMPACT_ATOMS: atom_id res chain seq x y z
N MET A 1 12.34 -19.69 -70.13
CA MET A 1 13.55 -19.01 -70.66
C MET A 1 13.56 -17.53 -70.24
N LYS A 2 13.40 -17.25 -68.94
CA LYS A 2 13.27 -15.89 -68.37
C LYS A 2 13.89 -15.76 -66.96
N GLU A 3 14.85 -16.64 -66.63
CA GLU A 3 15.54 -16.69 -65.32
C GLU A 3 17.07 -16.88 -65.43
N ARG A 4 17.67 -16.61 -66.59
CA ARG A 4 19.13 -16.84 -66.80
C ARG A 4 19.94 -15.60 -67.19
N LEU A 5 19.40 -14.39 -67.04
CA LEU A 5 20.13 -13.14 -67.33
C LEU A 5 20.21 -12.14 -66.16
N LEU A 6 19.57 -12.40 -65.01
CA LEU A 6 19.69 -11.56 -63.80
C LEU A 6 20.79 -12.03 -62.83
N GLY A 7 21.43 -13.17 -63.09
CA GLY A 7 22.46 -13.76 -62.23
C GLY A 7 23.92 -13.39 -62.54
N ARG A 8 24.18 -12.43 -63.44
CA ARG A 8 25.55 -12.10 -63.90
C ARG A 8 26.03 -10.67 -63.61
N TRP A 9 25.23 -9.84 -62.95
CA TRP A 9 25.61 -8.46 -62.57
C TRP A 9 25.80 -8.26 -61.05
N MET A 10 25.60 -9.30 -60.22
CA MET A 10 25.85 -9.27 -58.77
C MET A 10 26.99 -10.20 -58.31
N LYS A 11 28.04 -10.36 -59.14
CA LYS A 11 29.19 -11.23 -58.78
C LYS A 11 30.58 -10.69 -59.18
N GLU A 12 30.72 -9.37 -59.26
CA GLU A 12 32.02 -8.69 -59.34
C GLU A 12 32.02 -7.48 -58.41
N ARG A 13 32.01 -7.73 -57.10
CA ARG A 13 32.54 -6.83 -56.06
C ARG A 13 32.41 -7.50 -54.69
N ARG A 14 33.26 -8.49 -54.47
CA ARG A 14 33.81 -8.85 -53.17
C ARG A 14 35.01 -9.75 -53.41
N ASP A 15 36.11 -9.39 -52.75
CA ASP A 15 37.36 -10.13 -52.58
C ASP A 15 38.57 -9.59 -53.37
N VAL A 16 38.96 -8.36 -53.03
CA VAL A 16 40.34 -8.09 -52.62
C VAL A 16 40.25 -7.42 -51.25
N THR A 17 40.62 -8.18 -50.23
CA THR A 17 40.72 -7.78 -48.83
C THR A 17 41.91 -6.87 -48.57
N SER A 18 41.75 -6.05 -47.54
CA SER A 18 42.78 -5.65 -46.56
C SER A 18 44.01 -4.90 -47.05
N GLU A 19 44.05 -3.59 -46.79
CA GLU A 19 44.91 -3.02 -45.75
C GLU A 19 44.59 -1.53 -45.55
N ILE A 20 44.95 -1.00 -44.38
CA ILE A 20 44.75 0.37 -43.87
C ILE A 20 43.41 0.60 -43.15
N ALA A 21 43.36 0.07 -41.93
CA ALA A 21 42.61 0.65 -40.84
C ALA A 21 43.23 2.01 -40.44
N SER A 22 42.44 3.08 -40.47
CA SER A 22 42.45 4.22 -39.50
C SER A 22 41.67 5.42 -40.07
N SER A 23 40.45 5.63 -39.56
CA SER A 23 39.90 6.95 -39.20
C SER A 23 38.37 6.85 -39.07
N SER A 24 37.89 7.21 -37.88
CA SER A 24 36.58 7.76 -37.53
C SER A 24 35.39 7.47 -38.45
N SER A 25 34.36 6.84 -37.87
CA SER A 25 32.98 6.93 -38.33
C SER A 25 32.56 8.40 -38.49
N SER A 26 32.58 8.92 -39.71
CA SER A 26 31.96 10.20 -40.04
C SER A 26 30.45 10.00 -40.03
N SER A 27 29.78 10.52 -39.00
CA SER A 27 28.38 10.88 -39.10
C SER A 27 28.19 11.77 -40.34
N LEU A 28 27.16 11.52 -41.13
CA LEU A 28 26.68 12.44 -42.17
C LEU A 28 26.58 13.87 -41.60
N PRO A 29 26.87 14.92 -42.38
CA PRO A 29 26.88 16.28 -41.85
C PRO A 29 25.47 16.67 -41.40
N LYS A 30 25.30 16.95 -40.10
CA LYS A 30 24.13 17.69 -39.61
C LYS A 30 24.17 19.09 -40.23
N TRP A 31 23.09 19.51 -40.86
CA TRP A 31 22.95 20.86 -41.41
C TRP A 31 23.08 21.90 -40.29
N GLU A 32 24.11 22.74 -40.36
CA GLU A 32 24.38 23.76 -39.35
C GLU A 32 23.68 25.07 -39.75
N TRP A 33 22.47 25.29 -39.23
CA TRP A 33 21.71 26.53 -39.43
C TRP A 33 22.42 27.71 -38.74
N VAL A 34 22.86 28.69 -39.52
CA VAL A 34 23.52 29.90 -38.98
C VAL A 34 22.50 30.93 -38.52
N TYR A 35 21.35 31.01 -39.22
CA TYR A 35 20.27 31.93 -38.90
C TYR A 35 18.97 31.18 -38.64
N ASP A 36 18.17 31.67 -37.68
CA ASP A 36 16.86 31.11 -37.40
C ASP A 36 15.82 31.59 -38.43
N VAL A 37 15.96 32.86 -38.88
CA VAL A 37 15.03 33.51 -39.80
C VAL A 37 15.78 34.34 -40.87
N PHE A 38 15.36 34.18 -42.13
CA PHE A 38 15.66 35.10 -43.24
C PHE A 38 14.44 35.96 -43.56
N LEU A 39 14.63 37.26 -43.78
CA LEU A 39 13.57 38.19 -44.20
C LEU A 39 13.78 38.59 -45.66
N SER A 40 12.84 38.26 -46.54
CA SER A 40 12.80 38.75 -47.92
C SER A 40 11.71 39.80 -48.08
N PHE A 41 12.08 40.98 -48.55
CA PHE A 41 11.19 42.14 -48.63
C PHE A 41 11.69 43.17 -49.65
N ARG A 42 10.82 44.10 -50.05
CA ARG A 42 11.19 45.28 -50.84
C ARG A 42 11.57 46.43 -49.91
N GLY A 43 12.85 46.77 -49.86
CA GLY A 43 13.38 47.79 -48.95
C GLY A 43 12.66 49.15 -49.02
N GLU A 44 12.35 49.63 -50.23
CA GLU A 44 11.64 50.89 -50.46
C GLU A 44 10.20 50.91 -49.90
N ASP A 45 9.53 49.76 -49.84
CA ASP A 45 8.13 49.68 -49.42
C ASP A 45 8.02 49.47 -47.91
N THR A 46 8.80 48.53 -47.36
CA THR A 46 8.60 48.05 -45.97
C THR A 46 9.84 48.11 -45.08
N GLY A 47 10.99 48.56 -45.59
CA GLY A 47 12.27 48.48 -44.90
C GLY A 47 12.35 49.28 -43.60
N ASN A 48 11.77 50.48 -43.56
CA ASN A 48 11.81 51.40 -42.40
C ASN A 48 10.50 51.43 -41.58
N ASN A 49 9.57 50.48 -41.79
CA ASN A 49 8.29 50.44 -41.08
C ASN A 49 7.99 49.03 -40.53
N PHE A 50 7.05 48.29 -41.12
CA PHE A 50 6.65 46.95 -40.76
C PHE A 50 7.82 45.98 -40.65
N THR A 51 8.75 45.93 -41.62
CA THR A 51 9.87 44.98 -41.57
C THR A 51 10.83 45.31 -40.43
N ASP A 52 11.09 46.60 -40.16
CA ASP A 52 11.95 47.03 -39.03
C ASP A 52 11.31 46.67 -37.68
N HIS A 53 10.01 46.93 -37.52
CA HIS A 53 9.26 46.53 -36.32
C HIS A 53 9.22 45.00 -36.14
N LEU A 54 9.11 44.24 -37.23
CA LEU A 54 9.18 42.78 -37.19
C LEU A 54 10.58 42.32 -36.76
N TYR A 55 11.64 42.85 -37.38
CA TYR A 55 13.02 42.54 -37.03
C TYR A 55 13.30 42.83 -35.55
N GLU A 56 12.94 44.03 -35.06
CA GLU A 56 13.16 44.41 -33.66
C GLU A 56 12.40 43.49 -32.69
N ALA A 57 11.17 43.09 -33.04
CA ALA A 57 10.38 42.16 -32.24
C ALA A 57 10.99 40.75 -32.18
N LEU A 58 11.55 40.25 -33.30
CA LEU A 58 12.24 38.97 -33.36
C LEU A 58 13.55 39.01 -32.56
N HIS A 59 14.33 40.09 -32.72
CA HIS A 59 15.59 40.30 -32.01
C HIS A 59 15.36 40.42 -30.48
N LYS A 60 14.36 41.18 -30.03
CA LYS A 60 13.97 41.26 -28.60
C LYS A 60 13.56 39.92 -28.00
N LYS A 61 13.19 38.95 -28.83
CA LYS A 61 12.81 37.59 -28.43
C LYS A 61 13.95 36.58 -28.60
N GLY A 62 15.16 37.04 -28.96
CA GLY A 62 16.36 36.20 -29.08
C GLY A 62 16.40 35.34 -30.35
N ILE A 63 15.60 35.66 -31.36
CA ILE A 63 15.62 34.95 -32.65
C ILE A 63 16.74 35.54 -33.51
N ARG A 64 17.67 34.70 -33.99
CA ARG A 64 18.78 35.11 -34.86
C ARG A 64 18.28 35.34 -36.27
N THR A 65 17.89 36.57 -36.56
CA THR A 65 17.45 37.00 -37.89
C THR A 65 18.60 37.60 -38.67
N PHE A 66 18.79 37.20 -39.93
CA PHE A 66 19.83 37.78 -40.80
C PHE A 66 19.65 39.30 -40.91
N PRO A 67 20.66 40.12 -40.52
CA PRO A 67 20.54 41.57 -40.56
C PRO A 67 20.68 42.07 -41.99
N PHE A 68 19.55 42.44 -42.62
CA PHE A 68 19.55 43.22 -43.86
C PHE A 68 19.51 44.71 -43.53
N ARG A 69 20.50 45.21 -42.78
CA ARG A 69 20.78 46.64 -42.69
C ARG A 69 22.07 46.90 -43.43
N ASP A 70 22.02 47.83 -44.38
CA ASP A 70 23.22 48.42 -44.92
C ASP A 70 24.09 48.92 -43.73
N ASP A 71 25.35 48.47 -43.73
CA ASP A 71 26.53 49.13 -43.14
C ASP A 71 27.24 48.55 -41.89
N GLU A 72 26.78 47.49 -41.21
CA GLU A 72 27.54 46.97 -40.02
C GLU A 72 27.95 45.48 -39.99
N SER A 73 27.43 44.60 -40.86
CA SER A 73 27.76 43.17 -40.80
C SER A 73 28.24 42.52 -42.11
N LEU A 74 28.31 43.28 -43.20
CA LEU A 74 28.89 42.80 -44.47
C LEU A 74 30.40 43.13 -44.47
N GLU A 75 31.26 42.14 -44.67
CA GLU A 75 32.69 42.39 -44.89
C GLU A 75 32.84 43.27 -46.14
N ARG A 76 33.26 44.53 -45.94
CA ARG A 76 33.43 45.49 -47.04
C ARG A 76 34.45 44.94 -48.05
N GLY A 77 33.97 44.51 -49.22
CA GLY A 77 34.81 43.97 -50.30
C GLY A 77 34.24 42.74 -51.02
N ASN A 78 33.25 42.04 -50.45
CA ASN A 78 32.63 40.87 -51.08
C ASN A 78 31.47 41.22 -52.04
N THR A 79 31.18 40.32 -52.97
CA THR A 79 30.03 40.47 -53.89
C THR A 79 28.74 40.19 -53.13
N ILE A 80 27.91 41.21 -52.94
CA ILE A 80 26.65 41.19 -52.18
C ILE A 80 25.75 39.98 -52.56
N SER A 81 25.79 39.52 -53.81
CA SER A 81 24.95 38.40 -54.28
C SER A 81 25.29 37.03 -53.67
N THR A 82 26.55 36.71 -53.37
CA THR A 82 26.93 35.36 -52.90
C THR A 82 26.66 35.15 -51.41
N GLU A 83 26.88 36.17 -50.59
CA GLU A 83 26.59 36.10 -49.14
C GLU A 83 25.09 35.96 -48.85
N LEU A 84 24.25 36.61 -49.65
CA LEU A 84 22.80 36.55 -49.51
C LEU A 84 22.20 35.19 -49.90
N LEU A 85 22.68 34.60 -50.99
CA LEU A 85 22.27 33.24 -51.37
C LEU A 85 22.70 32.22 -50.30
N ASN A 86 23.90 32.40 -49.72
CA ASN A 86 24.38 31.59 -48.61
C ASN A 86 23.54 31.79 -47.33
N ALA A 87 23.12 33.02 -47.04
CA ALA A 87 22.25 33.32 -45.91
C ALA A 87 20.86 32.65 -46.04
N ILE A 88 20.28 32.63 -47.25
CA ILE A 88 19.02 31.92 -47.55
C ILE A 88 19.20 30.42 -47.28
N GLU A 89 20.27 29.82 -47.80
CA GLU A 89 20.56 28.38 -47.64
C GLU A 89 20.84 27.95 -46.19
N LYS A 90 21.34 28.88 -45.36
CA LYS A 90 21.69 28.69 -43.95
C LYS A 90 20.61 29.18 -42.97
N SER A 91 19.42 29.49 -43.46
CA SER A 91 18.30 29.94 -42.64
C SER A 91 17.21 28.87 -42.51
N LYS A 92 16.72 28.63 -41.30
CA LYS A 92 15.69 27.61 -41.06
C LYS A 92 14.29 28.03 -41.52
N VAL A 93 13.95 29.31 -41.35
CA VAL A 93 12.65 29.88 -41.77
C VAL A 93 12.88 31.08 -42.68
N ALA A 94 12.16 31.16 -43.80
CA ALA A 94 12.13 32.32 -44.67
C ALA A 94 10.78 33.04 -44.57
N ILE A 95 10.78 34.30 -44.16
CA ILE A 95 9.59 35.15 -44.11
C ILE A 95 9.62 36.08 -45.32
N ILE A 96 8.53 36.10 -46.08
CA ILE A 96 8.46 36.85 -47.34
C ILE A 96 7.39 37.93 -47.20
N VAL A 97 7.81 39.20 -47.17
CA VAL A 97 6.92 40.36 -47.10
C VAL A 97 6.58 40.82 -48.51
N LEU A 98 5.46 40.32 -49.02
CA LEU A 98 4.93 40.63 -50.34
C LEU A 98 4.20 41.97 -50.30
N SER A 99 4.85 43.03 -50.79
CA SER A 99 4.30 44.38 -50.93
C SER A 99 3.87 44.68 -52.36
N ARG A 100 3.21 45.83 -52.58
CA ARG A 100 2.68 46.24 -53.90
C ARG A 100 3.74 46.26 -55.00
N ASN A 101 4.97 46.68 -54.68
CA ASN A 101 6.08 46.79 -55.63
C ASN A 101 7.12 45.66 -55.46
N TYR A 102 6.80 44.58 -54.75
CA TYR A 102 7.75 43.49 -54.53
C TYR A 102 8.30 42.91 -55.86
N ALA A 103 7.41 42.66 -56.83
CA ALA A 103 7.78 42.07 -58.12
C ALA A 103 8.47 43.06 -59.08
N SER A 104 8.53 44.36 -58.79
CA SER A 104 9.28 45.29 -59.65
C SER A 104 10.80 45.12 -59.49
N SER A 105 11.26 44.45 -58.42
CA SER A 105 12.67 44.15 -58.19
C SER A 105 13.00 42.74 -58.70
N SER A 106 13.85 42.65 -59.71
CA SER A 106 14.41 41.37 -60.16
C SER A 106 15.14 40.64 -59.03
N TRP A 107 15.75 41.38 -58.12
CA TRP A 107 16.48 40.84 -56.97
C TRP A 107 15.57 40.17 -55.94
N CYS A 108 14.44 40.79 -55.56
CA CYS A 108 13.44 40.16 -54.69
C CYS A 108 12.84 38.88 -55.31
N LEU A 109 12.73 38.84 -56.65
CA LEU A 109 12.24 37.67 -57.38
C LEU A 109 13.28 36.55 -57.48
N ASP A 110 14.56 36.87 -57.68
CA ASP A 110 15.65 35.88 -57.66
C ASP A 110 15.80 35.26 -56.26
N GLN A 111 15.71 36.06 -55.20
CA GLN A 111 15.68 35.56 -53.83
C GLN A 111 14.50 34.62 -53.60
N LEU A 112 13.32 34.99 -54.10
CA LEU A 112 12.12 34.19 -53.95
C LEU A 112 12.27 32.81 -54.62
N VAL A 113 12.84 32.76 -55.83
CA VAL A 113 13.15 31.51 -56.51
C VAL A 113 14.13 30.69 -55.67
N LYS A 114 15.21 31.28 -55.16
CA LYS A 114 16.16 30.54 -54.34
C LYS A 114 15.54 29.99 -53.05
N ILE A 115 14.68 30.76 -52.37
CA ILE A 115 13.95 30.31 -51.18
C ILE A 115 13.05 29.11 -51.52
N VAL A 116 12.37 29.15 -52.66
CA VAL A 116 11.54 28.04 -53.16
C VAL A 116 12.38 26.81 -53.48
N GLU A 117 13.50 26.96 -54.18
CA GLU A 117 14.45 25.89 -54.46
C GLU A 117 14.96 25.24 -53.16
N CYS A 118 15.36 26.06 -52.17
CA CYS A 118 15.82 25.58 -50.86
C CYS A 118 14.73 24.83 -50.08
N LYS A 119 13.45 25.05 -50.35
CA LYS A 119 12.35 24.28 -49.77
C LYS A 119 12.12 22.95 -50.48
N GLU A 120 12.34 22.89 -51.80
CA GLU A 120 12.07 21.74 -52.66
C GLU A 120 13.21 20.70 -52.69
N GLU A 121 14.43 21.05 -52.26
CA GLU A 121 15.51 20.08 -52.07
C GLU A 121 15.17 19.06 -50.96
N ILE A 122 14.74 17.86 -51.36
CA ILE A 122 14.51 16.70 -50.47
C ILE A 122 15.83 16.00 -50.21
N VAL A 123 16.36 16.04 -48.99
CA VAL A 123 17.17 14.94 -48.45
C VAL A 123 17.05 14.89 -46.93
N ASP A 124 16.31 13.90 -46.43
CA ASP A 124 16.68 13.00 -45.33
C ASP A 124 15.70 11.81 -45.36
N CYS A 125 16.07 10.68 -44.75
CA CYS A 125 15.36 9.39 -44.80
C CYS A 125 13.90 9.42 -44.26
N GLU A 126 13.44 10.58 -43.77
CA GLU A 126 12.16 10.81 -43.10
C GLU A 126 11.20 11.74 -43.88
N GLY A 127 11.62 12.32 -45.02
CA GLY A 127 10.74 13.08 -45.91
C GLY A 127 10.38 14.51 -45.47
N GLU A 128 11.14 15.13 -44.57
CA GLU A 128 10.93 16.52 -44.14
C GLU A 128 11.57 17.56 -45.11
N THR A 129 10.91 18.72 -45.28
CA THR A 129 11.37 19.82 -46.14
C THR A 129 12.50 20.63 -45.48
N ARG A 130 13.55 20.98 -46.24
CA ARG A 130 14.75 21.70 -45.76
C ARG A 130 14.46 23.09 -45.15
N GLN A 131 13.50 23.86 -45.66
CA GLN A 131 13.22 25.23 -45.19
C GLN A 131 11.70 25.52 -45.06
N THR A 132 11.29 26.20 -43.99
CA THR A 132 9.88 26.65 -43.82
C THR A 132 9.67 28.03 -44.42
N ILE A 133 8.63 28.20 -45.25
CA ILE A 133 8.27 29.49 -45.86
C ILE A 133 7.01 30.08 -45.22
N LEU A 134 7.06 31.36 -44.86
CA LEU A 134 5.97 32.12 -44.24
C LEU A 134 5.66 33.42 -45.01
N PRO A 135 4.60 33.47 -45.84
CA PRO A 135 4.26 34.69 -46.57
C PRO A 135 3.48 35.69 -45.71
N ILE A 136 3.76 36.97 -45.92
CA ILE A 136 3.03 38.12 -45.39
C ILE A 136 2.58 38.97 -46.58
N PHE A 137 1.28 39.09 -46.76
CA PHE A 137 0.66 39.88 -47.82
C PHE A 137 0.44 41.30 -47.29
N TYR A 138 1.45 42.15 -47.50
CA TYR A 138 1.50 43.51 -46.97
C TYR A 138 0.80 44.49 -47.92
N GLY A 139 -0.46 44.82 -47.62
CA GLY A 139 -1.25 45.76 -48.42
C GLY A 139 -1.61 45.25 -49.83
N VAL A 140 -1.51 43.93 -50.07
CA VAL A 140 -1.79 43.28 -51.36
C VAL A 140 -2.75 42.11 -51.19
N ASP A 141 -3.53 41.80 -52.22
CA ASP A 141 -4.38 40.61 -52.23
C ASP A 141 -3.55 39.36 -52.56
N PRO A 142 -3.61 38.27 -51.75
CA PRO A 142 -2.95 37.01 -52.08
C PRO A 142 -3.30 36.48 -53.48
N SER A 143 -4.53 36.72 -53.96
CA SER A 143 -4.98 36.31 -55.31
C SER A 143 -4.34 37.12 -56.43
N ASP A 144 -4.01 38.38 -56.19
CA ASP A 144 -3.26 39.23 -57.13
C ASP A 144 -1.81 38.78 -57.22
N VAL A 145 -1.20 38.37 -56.11
CA VAL A 145 0.15 37.77 -56.13
C VAL A 145 0.13 36.41 -56.84
N ARG A 146 -0.85 35.56 -56.52
CA ARG A 146 -0.98 34.19 -57.07
C ARG A 146 -1.18 34.16 -58.57
N ASN A 147 -1.98 35.08 -59.09
CA ASN A 147 -2.29 35.16 -60.53
C ASN A 147 -1.52 36.28 -61.24
N GLN A 148 -0.58 36.91 -60.54
CA GLN A 148 0.21 38.07 -60.98
C GLN A 148 -0.65 39.15 -61.67
N ARG A 149 -1.70 39.62 -60.98
CA ARG A 149 -2.63 40.67 -61.43
C ARG A 149 -2.27 42.03 -60.82
N GLY A 150 -2.85 43.11 -61.37
CA GLY A 150 -2.62 44.47 -60.87
C GLY A 150 -1.15 44.89 -60.95
N SER A 151 -0.59 45.40 -59.86
CA SER A 151 0.81 45.89 -59.81
C SER A 151 1.85 44.79 -60.11
N PHE A 152 1.52 43.53 -59.85
CA PHE A 152 2.38 42.40 -60.22
C PHE A 152 2.38 42.18 -61.74
N ALA A 153 1.23 42.32 -62.42
CA ALA A 153 1.17 42.24 -63.89
C ALA A 153 2.00 43.35 -64.55
N GLU A 154 1.86 44.58 -64.05
CA GLU A 154 2.61 45.75 -64.53
C GLU A 154 4.12 45.57 -64.36
N ALA A 155 4.56 44.98 -63.24
CA ALA A 155 5.96 44.69 -63.00
C ALA A 155 6.51 43.64 -63.97
N PHE A 156 5.77 42.56 -64.24
CA PHE A 156 6.21 41.54 -65.20
C PHE A 156 6.23 42.04 -66.64
N ALA A 157 5.29 42.90 -67.05
CA ALA A 157 5.32 43.51 -68.37
C ALA A 157 6.62 44.30 -68.61
N LYS A 158 7.09 45.03 -67.59
CA LYS A 158 8.39 45.75 -67.64
C LYS A 158 9.58 44.81 -67.71
N HIS A 159 9.57 43.70 -66.96
CA HIS A 159 10.66 42.73 -67.00
C HIS A 159 10.72 41.98 -68.34
N GLU A 160 9.57 41.70 -68.97
CA GLU A 160 9.47 41.07 -70.29
C GLU A 160 10.08 41.95 -71.39
N GLU A 161 9.95 43.28 -71.29
CA GLU A 161 10.60 44.21 -72.22
C GLU A 161 12.13 44.27 -72.03
N LEU A 162 12.62 44.07 -70.80
CA LEU A 162 14.03 44.26 -70.43
C LEU A 162 14.87 42.97 -70.44
N ILE A 163 14.24 41.81 -70.27
CA ILE A 163 14.93 40.52 -70.03
C ILE A 163 14.56 39.51 -71.12
N LYS A 164 15.54 39.13 -71.95
CA LYS A 164 15.36 38.13 -73.03
C LYS A 164 15.42 36.66 -72.57
N ASN A 165 15.41 36.40 -71.27
CA ASN A 165 15.50 35.05 -70.69
C ASN A 165 14.11 34.58 -70.23
N GLU A 166 13.41 33.85 -71.10
CA GLU A 166 12.07 33.31 -70.81
C GLU A 166 12.06 32.32 -69.63
N GLU A 167 13.13 31.55 -69.44
CA GLU A 167 13.21 30.56 -68.37
C GLU A 167 13.23 31.21 -66.99
N ARG A 168 13.96 32.33 -66.85
CA ARG A 168 14.01 33.14 -65.63
C ARG A 168 12.67 33.80 -65.31
N LEU A 169 11.95 34.29 -66.33
CA LEU A 169 10.61 34.85 -66.15
C LEU A 169 9.60 33.78 -65.72
N ARG A 170 9.70 32.56 -66.27
CA ARG A 170 8.86 31.42 -65.86
C ARG A 170 9.13 31.00 -64.42
N SER A 171 10.40 30.93 -63.99
CA SER A 171 10.74 30.57 -62.60
C SER A 171 10.24 31.61 -61.60
N TRP A 172 10.35 32.92 -61.90
CA TRP A 172 9.77 33.98 -61.08
C TRP A 172 8.26 33.86 -60.93
N ARG A 173 7.53 33.61 -62.02
CA ARG A 173 6.06 33.42 -61.99
C ARG A 173 5.68 32.18 -61.18
N ALA A 174 6.41 31.08 -61.34
CA ALA A 174 6.17 29.84 -60.60
C ALA A 174 6.40 30.04 -59.09
N ALA A 175 7.50 30.67 -58.69
CA ALA A 175 7.84 30.93 -57.29
C ALA A 175 6.80 31.82 -56.58
N LEU A 176 6.35 32.91 -57.23
CA LEU A 176 5.26 33.76 -56.70
C LEU A 176 3.95 32.99 -56.55
N THR A 177 3.58 32.20 -57.55
CA THR A 177 2.36 31.38 -57.51
C THR A 177 2.41 30.39 -56.35
N GLN A 178 3.56 29.74 -56.16
CA GLN A 178 3.74 28.75 -55.10
C GLN A 178 3.71 29.38 -53.71
N VAL A 179 4.43 30.48 -53.49
CA VAL A 179 4.43 31.18 -52.19
C VAL A 179 3.05 31.76 -51.87
N ALA A 180 2.33 32.29 -52.87
CA ALA A 180 0.97 32.80 -52.69
C ALA A 180 -0.10 31.71 -52.45
N ASN A 181 0.24 30.43 -52.68
CA ASN A 181 -0.60 29.28 -52.30
C ASN A 181 -0.40 28.86 -50.83
N LEU A 182 0.61 29.36 -50.14
CA LEU A 182 0.85 29.07 -48.73
C LEU A 182 -0.05 29.94 -47.82
N SER A 183 -0.43 29.39 -46.67
CA SER A 183 -1.16 30.14 -45.64
C SER A 183 -0.23 31.17 -45.00
N GLY A 184 -0.63 32.45 -45.06
CA GLY A 184 0.14 33.59 -44.55
C GLY A 184 -0.70 34.61 -43.77
N TRP A 185 -0.13 35.78 -43.51
CA TRP A 185 -0.84 36.90 -42.86
C TRP A 185 -1.23 37.96 -43.90
N ASP A 186 -2.50 38.35 -43.92
CA ASP A 186 -3.00 39.50 -44.68
C ASP A 186 -3.07 40.74 -43.76
N THR A 187 -2.42 41.84 -44.17
CA THR A 187 -2.36 43.07 -43.36
C THR A 187 -3.46 44.09 -43.66
N ARG A 188 -4.26 43.94 -44.72
CA ARG A 188 -5.15 45.00 -45.24
C ARG A 188 -6.21 45.49 -44.26
N ASN A 189 -6.64 44.65 -43.30
CA ASN A 189 -7.70 44.97 -42.33
C ASN A 189 -7.28 44.73 -40.87
N ARG A 190 -5.98 44.72 -40.58
CA ARG A 190 -5.45 44.32 -39.26
C ARG A 190 -4.36 45.28 -38.79
N LYS A 191 -4.25 45.49 -37.48
CA LYS A 191 -3.18 46.32 -36.90
C LYS A 191 -1.84 45.60 -37.03
N GLU A 192 -0.86 46.26 -37.65
CA GLU A 192 0.50 45.74 -37.86
C GLU A 192 1.14 45.20 -36.57
N SER A 193 1.01 45.94 -35.47
CA SER A 193 1.55 45.55 -34.17
C SER A 193 0.98 44.23 -33.63
N THR A 194 -0.24 43.85 -34.04
CA THR A 194 -0.85 42.57 -33.66
C THR A 194 -0.26 41.44 -34.49
N ILE A 195 -0.09 41.66 -35.79
CA ILE A 195 0.50 40.70 -36.73
C ILE A 195 1.96 40.42 -36.36
N VAL A 196 2.76 41.45 -36.08
CA VAL A 196 4.16 41.31 -35.63
C VAL A 196 4.24 40.46 -34.35
N LYS A 197 3.37 40.70 -33.37
CA LYS A 197 3.30 39.90 -32.13
C LYS A 197 2.90 38.45 -32.39
N GLU A 198 1.99 38.19 -33.33
CA GLU A 198 1.58 36.84 -33.71
C GLU A 198 2.70 36.07 -34.42
N ILE A 199 3.39 36.71 -35.36
CA ILE A 199 4.52 36.11 -36.09
C ILE A 199 5.63 35.75 -35.11
N ALA A 200 6.03 36.69 -34.24
CA ALA A 200 7.05 36.44 -33.22
C ALA A 200 6.65 35.28 -32.29
N ARG A 201 5.39 35.22 -31.84
CA ARG A 201 4.88 34.10 -31.01
C ARG A 201 4.93 32.76 -31.74
N LYS A 202 4.51 32.71 -33.01
CA LYS A 202 4.54 31.48 -33.81
C LYS A 202 5.97 30.99 -34.00
N LEU A 203 6.90 31.88 -34.36
CA LEU A 203 8.29 31.49 -34.61
C LEU A 203 8.99 30.99 -33.35
N ILE A 204 8.76 31.61 -32.19
CA ILE A 204 9.32 31.11 -30.91
C ILE A 204 8.87 29.67 -30.67
N ARG A 205 7.57 29.39 -30.83
CA ARG A 205 7.00 28.06 -30.63
C ARG A 205 7.57 27.05 -31.63
N ASP A 206 7.58 27.41 -32.91
CA ASP A 206 7.97 26.50 -34.00
C ASP A 206 9.51 26.25 -33.99
N LEU A 207 10.34 27.21 -33.55
CA LEU A 207 11.80 27.06 -33.43
C LEU A 207 12.25 26.29 -32.18
N HIS A 208 11.51 26.40 -31.06
CA HIS A 208 11.85 25.72 -29.79
C HIS A 208 11.44 24.24 -29.77
N TYR A 209 10.37 23.85 -30.47
CA TYR A 209 9.98 22.43 -30.60
C TYR A 209 11.10 21.57 -31.23
N SER A 210 11.99 22.18 -32.01
CA SER A 210 13.11 21.47 -32.64
C SER A 210 14.41 21.45 -31.82
N HIS A 211 14.45 22.09 -30.65
CA HIS A 211 15.64 22.20 -29.79
C HIS A 211 15.49 21.46 -28.44
N SER A 212 14.56 20.53 -28.31
CA SER A 212 14.26 19.83 -27.04
C SER A 212 15.33 18.83 -26.56
N GLY A 213 16.55 18.87 -27.10
CA GLY A 213 17.66 17.99 -26.68
C GLY A 213 18.10 18.17 -25.22
N VAL A 214 17.59 19.19 -24.51
CA VAL A 214 17.91 19.44 -23.09
C VAL A 214 17.25 18.42 -22.14
N HIS A 215 16.24 17.67 -22.59
CA HIS A 215 15.45 16.76 -21.74
C HIS A 215 15.60 15.27 -22.06
N GLU A 216 16.45 14.87 -23.01
CA GLU A 216 16.66 13.45 -23.39
C GLU A 216 17.11 12.57 -22.21
N ASP A 217 17.70 13.17 -21.17
CA ASP A 217 18.21 12.50 -19.97
C ASP A 217 17.17 12.34 -18.84
N LEU A 218 15.92 12.80 -19.00
CA LEU A 218 14.90 12.81 -17.95
C LEU A 218 13.96 11.60 -18.08
N VAL A 219 13.93 10.76 -17.04
CA VAL A 219 13.08 9.56 -16.97
C VAL A 219 11.83 9.82 -16.14
N GLY A 220 10.67 9.33 -16.60
CA GLY A 220 9.41 9.37 -15.84
C GLY A 220 8.80 10.77 -15.69
N ILE A 221 9.42 11.81 -16.26
CA ILE A 221 9.01 13.20 -16.01
C ILE A 221 7.68 13.56 -16.70
N GLN A 222 7.37 12.90 -17.82
CA GLN A 222 6.26 13.27 -18.69
C GLN A 222 4.90 13.15 -17.99
N SER A 223 4.62 12.03 -17.32
CA SER A 223 3.36 11.82 -16.60
C SER A 223 3.16 12.84 -15.47
N ARG A 224 4.24 13.14 -14.73
CA ARG A 224 4.26 14.12 -13.63
C ARG A 224 4.02 15.54 -14.13
N VAL A 225 4.60 15.91 -15.28
CA VAL A 225 4.39 17.22 -15.93
C VAL A 225 2.99 17.33 -16.51
N GLU A 226 2.43 16.27 -17.11
CA GLU A 226 1.06 16.27 -17.62
C GLU A 226 0.01 16.41 -16.50
N GLU A 227 0.25 15.79 -15.35
CA GLU A 227 -0.58 15.96 -14.14
C GLU A 227 -0.58 17.42 -13.69
N MET A 228 0.60 18.06 -13.66
CA MET A 228 0.76 19.47 -13.31
C MET A 228 0.19 20.43 -14.37
N GLU A 229 0.34 20.12 -15.65
CA GLU A 229 -0.19 20.92 -16.76
C GLU A 229 -1.72 20.95 -16.70
N LYS A 230 -2.36 19.81 -16.41
CA LYS A 230 -3.80 19.76 -16.13
C LYS A 230 -4.17 20.66 -14.96
N LEU A 231 -3.43 20.65 -13.85
CA LEU A 231 -3.70 21.56 -12.72
C LEU A 231 -3.59 23.04 -13.12
N CYS A 232 -2.60 23.41 -13.95
CA CYS A 232 -2.42 24.78 -14.43
C CYS A 232 -3.51 25.22 -15.43
N LEU A 233 -4.18 24.28 -16.12
CA LEU A 233 -5.12 24.55 -17.21
C LEU A 233 -6.60 24.22 -16.88
N SER A 234 -6.88 23.54 -15.77
CA SER A 234 -8.20 22.95 -15.47
C SER A 234 -9.18 23.86 -14.71
N MET A 235 -8.77 25.04 -14.26
CA MET A 235 -9.65 25.97 -13.54
C MET A 235 -9.79 27.32 -14.26
N GLY A 236 -11.02 27.86 -14.23
CA GLY A 236 -11.54 28.89 -15.13
C GLY A 236 -10.58 30.02 -15.52
N LEU A 237 -10.64 30.39 -16.81
CA LEU A 237 -9.77 31.33 -17.53
C LEU A 237 -9.61 32.74 -16.91
N ASN A 238 -10.27 33.06 -15.80
CA ASN A 238 -10.45 34.42 -15.28
C ASN A 238 -9.99 34.64 -13.81
N ASP A 239 -9.24 33.74 -13.16
CA ASP A 239 -8.69 33.98 -11.80
C ASP A 239 -7.16 33.73 -11.73
N VAL A 240 -6.52 34.24 -10.67
CA VAL A 240 -5.09 34.08 -10.36
C VAL A 240 -4.89 32.80 -9.55
N GLN A 241 -4.09 31.87 -10.07
CA GLN A 241 -3.87 30.56 -9.46
C GLN A 241 -2.54 30.50 -8.69
N PHE A 242 -2.62 30.02 -7.46
CA PHE A 242 -1.46 29.59 -6.68
C PHE A 242 -1.44 28.05 -6.65
N ILE A 243 -0.29 27.49 -7.01
CA ILE A 243 -0.02 26.05 -7.04
C ILE A 243 1.19 25.77 -6.18
N GLY A 244 1.11 24.76 -5.31
CA GLY A 244 2.20 24.35 -4.44
C GLY A 244 2.81 23.03 -4.90
N ILE A 245 4.13 22.95 -5.02
CA ILE A 245 4.86 21.68 -5.20
C ILE A 245 5.64 21.40 -3.92
N TRP A 246 5.44 20.22 -3.32
CA TRP A 246 6.17 19.83 -2.12
C TRP A 246 6.64 18.38 -2.11
N GLY A 247 7.59 18.08 -1.22
CA GLY A 247 8.19 16.75 -1.05
C GLY A 247 9.65 16.80 -0.57
N MET A 248 10.24 15.63 -0.30
CA MET A 248 11.59 15.48 0.24
C MET A 248 12.69 16.12 -0.65
N SER A 249 13.84 16.47 -0.06
CA SER A 249 15.01 16.94 -0.81
C SER A 249 15.49 15.89 -1.81
N GLY A 250 15.92 16.30 -3.01
CA GLY A 250 16.41 15.39 -4.05
C GLY A 250 15.36 14.63 -4.86
N ILE A 251 14.05 14.78 -4.56
CA ILE A 251 12.94 14.10 -5.25
C ILE A 251 12.67 14.60 -6.68
N GLY A 252 13.24 15.75 -7.07
CA GLY A 252 13.09 16.31 -8.43
C GLY A 252 12.05 17.42 -8.60
N LYS A 253 11.59 18.06 -7.51
CA LYS A 253 10.61 19.17 -7.56
C LYS A 253 11.01 20.28 -8.54
N THR A 254 12.23 20.81 -8.40
CA THR A 254 12.79 21.85 -9.27
C THR A 254 12.85 21.39 -10.73
N THR A 255 13.18 20.13 -10.98
CA THR A 255 13.22 19.54 -12.33
C THR A 255 11.83 19.49 -12.96
N ILE A 256 10.80 19.05 -12.21
CA ILE A 256 9.41 19.04 -12.68
C ILE A 256 8.97 20.46 -13.05
N ALA A 257 9.22 21.43 -12.16
CA ALA A 257 8.83 22.81 -12.38
C ALA A 257 9.56 23.46 -13.56
N GLN A 258 10.83 23.12 -13.77
CA GLN A 258 11.61 23.64 -14.91
C GLN A 258 11.07 23.12 -16.25
N VAL A 259 10.82 21.80 -16.36
CA VAL A 259 10.22 21.22 -17.58
C VAL A 259 8.82 21.79 -17.83
N LEU A 260 8.02 21.96 -16.77
CA LEU A 260 6.71 22.59 -16.85
C LEU A 260 6.82 24.03 -17.34
N TYR A 261 7.73 24.84 -16.76
CA TYR A 261 7.96 26.23 -17.15
C TYR A 261 8.27 26.36 -18.65
N ASP A 262 9.21 25.55 -19.14
CA ASP A 262 9.61 25.60 -20.54
C ASP A 262 8.47 25.18 -21.50
N ARG A 263 7.57 24.29 -21.05
CA ARG A 263 6.39 23.85 -21.81
C ARG A 263 5.29 24.91 -21.86
N ILE A 264 4.93 25.53 -20.72
CA ILE A 264 3.72 26.37 -20.62
C ILE A 264 3.99 27.87 -20.69
N ARG A 265 5.23 28.36 -20.54
CA ARG A 265 5.55 29.81 -20.45
C ARG A 265 5.00 30.64 -21.62
N TYR A 266 4.84 30.03 -22.80
CA TYR A 266 4.37 30.71 -24.01
C TYR A 266 2.87 31.04 -24.00
N HIS A 267 2.09 30.45 -23.08
CA HIS A 267 0.68 30.78 -22.86
C HIS A 267 0.47 32.03 -22.00
N PHE A 268 1.56 32.64 -21.51
CA PHE A 268 1.57 33.81 -20.65
C PHE A 268 2.26 34.99 -21.35
N ALA A 269 1.97 36.22 -20.90
CA ALA A 269 2.58 37.42 -21.50
C ALA A 269 4.08 37.50 -21.21
N SER A 270 4.47 37.02 -20.04
CA SER A 270 5.84 36.98 -19.51
C SER A 270 5.90 35.98 -18.35
N GLY A 271 7.10 35.52 -18.01
CA GLY A 271 7.29 34.66 -16.85
C GLY A 271 8.66 34.83 -16.22
N SER A 272 8.81 34.36 -14.99
CA SER A 272 10.07 34.37 -14.25
C SER A 272 10.24 33.07 -13.48
N PHE A 273 11.47 32.53 -13.52
CA PHE A 273 11.88 31.39 -12.71
C PHE A 273 12.90 31.86 -11.67
N LEU A 274 12.45 32.01 -10.43
CA LEU A 274 13.28 32.44 -9.31
C LEU A 274 13.91 31.21 -8.64
N ALA A 275 15.02 30.74 -9.22
CA ALA A 275 15.79 29.60 -8.71
C ALA A 275 16.45 29.89 -7.35
N ASN A 276 16.42 28.90 -6.45
CA ASN A 276 17.09 28.89 -5.12
C ASN A 276 16.78 30.13 -4.25
N ALA A 277 15.49 30.40 -3.98
CA ALA A 277 15.06 31.55 -3.19
C ALA A 277 15.69 31.58 -1.79
N ARG A 278 15.81 30.41 -1.13
CA ARG A 278 16.51 30.25 0.15
C ARG A 278 17.93 30.82 0.14
N GLU A 279 18.79 30.33 -0.73
CA GLU A 279 20.21 30.71 -0.79
C GLU A 279 20.39 32.20 -1.15
N LYS A 280 19.64 32.67 -2.15
CA LYS A 280 19.73 34.06 -2.63
C LYS A 280 19.21 35.07 -1.62
N SER A 281 18.24 34.68 -0.78
CA SER A 281 17.75 35.53 0.30
C SER A 281 18.81 35.80 1.37
N GLY A 282 19.77 34.88 1.58
CA GLY A 282 20.88 35.04 2.52
C GLY A 282 22.08 35.83 1.97
N ASN A 283 22.45 35.64 0.70
CA ASN A 283 23.67 36.22 0.11
C ASN A 283 23.49 37.60 -0.57
N GLY A 284 22.25 38.05 -0.81
CA GLY A 284 21.98 39.35 -1.46
C GLY A 284 20.65 40.01 -1.05
N GLY A 285 19.96 39.47 -0.04
CA GLY A 285 18.66 39.94 0.43
C GLY A 285 17.51 39.74 -0.56
N LEU A 286 16.27 39.84 -0.06
CA LEU A 286 15.04 39.69 -0.85
C LEU A 286 14.94 40.69 -2.02
N VAL A 287 15.62 41.84 -1.93
CA VAL A 287 15.68 42.87 -2.97
C VAL A 287 16.25 42.33 -4.28
N THR A 288 17.24 41.42 -4.22
CA THR A 288 17.85 40.84 -5.42
C THR A 288 16.85 39.97 -6.19
N LEU A 289 16.04 39.19 -5.47
CA LEU A 289 14.96 38.38 -6.07
C LEU A 289 13.86 39.25 -6.66
N GLN A 290 13.50 40.36 -6.00
CA GLN A 290 12.52 41.33 -6.51
C GLN A 290 13.00 42.01 -7.80
N LYS A 291 14.29 42.38 -7.87
CA LYS A 291 14.92 42.93 -9.08
C LYS A 291 14.89 41.92 -10.23
N GLN A 292 15.25 40.67 -9.95
CA GLN A 292 15.20 39.59 -10.94
C GLN A 292 13.78 39.39 -11.47
N LEU A 293 12.78 39.27 -10.58
CA LEU A 293 11.39 39.09 -10.95
C LEU A 293 10.88 40.22 -11.86
N LEU A 294 11.13 41.47 -11.50
CA LEU A 294 10.69 42.62 -12.28
C LEU A 294 11.44 42.72 -13.61
N PHE A 295 12.74 42.39 -13.64
CA PHE A 295 13.51 42.32 -14.87
C PHE A 295 12.95 41.27 -15.84
N ASP A 296 12.68 40.05 -15.37
CA ASP A 296 12.17 38.95 -16.19
C ASP A 296 10.76 39.24 -16.75
N VAL A 297 9.92 39.94 -15.97
CA VAL A 297 8.51 40.20 -16.32
C VAL A 297 8.31 41.51 -17.12
N LEU A 298 9.12 42.54 -16.83
CA LEU A 298 8.99 43.86 -17.46
C LEU A 298 10.03 44.10 -18.56
N PHE A 299 11.12 43.32 -18.60
CA PHE A 299 12.29 43.53 -19.47
C PHE A 299 12.99 44.89 -19.27
N GLU A 300 12.86 45.50 -18.08
CA GLU A 300 13.48 46.78 -17.72
C GLU A 300 14.78 46.56 -16.92
N LYS A 301 15.94 46.95 -17.49
CA LYS A 301 17.27 46.74 -16.89
C LYS A 301 17.60 47.64 -15.69
N ASN A 302 16.90 48.77 -15.53
CA ASN A 302 17.25 49.84 -14.58
C ASN A 302 16.09 50.18 -13.63
N ILE A 303 15.58 49.20 -12.89
CA ILE A 303 14.56 49.44 -11.86
C ILE A 303 15.25 49.73 -10.52
N ASP A 304 15.06 50.94 -10.00
CA ASP A 304 15.66 51.38 -8.75
C ASP A 304 14.88 50.84 -7.53
N ILE A 305 15.42 49.77 -6.93
CA ILE A 305 14.90 49.12 -5.72
C ILE A 305 16.03 49.10 -4.68
N TRP A 306 15.87 49.90 -3.63
CA TRP A 306 16.81 49.99 -2.52
C TRP A 306 16.29 49.36 -1.22
N ASP A 307 15.00 49.02 -1.16
CA ASP A 307 14.38 48.32 -0.02
C ASP A 307 13.26 47.35 -0.46
N VAL A 308 12.91 46.41 0.43
CA VAL A 308 11.94 45.34 0.16
C VAL A 308 10.52 45.86 -0.02
N GLN A 309 10.13 46.92 0.71
CA GLN A 309 8.78 47.49 0.66
C GLN A 309 8.52 48.21 -0.66
N ARG A 310 9.52 48.94 -1.17
CA ARG A 310 9.49 49.54 -2.50
C ARG A 310 9.38 48.46 -3.57
N GLY A 311 10.11 47.35 -3.43
CA GLY A 311 9.98 46.18 -4.31
C GLY A 311 8.57 45.59 -4.31
N ILE A 312 7.97 45.38 -3.13
CA ILE A 312 6.59 44.91 -2.95
C ILE A 312 5.59 45.84 -3.68
N ASN A 313 5.73 47.15 -3.47
CA ASN A 313 4.85 48.15 -4.08
C ASN A 313 4.99 48.17 -5.61
N LEU A 314 6.21 48.01 -6.14
CA LEU A 314 6.45 47.93 -7.58
C LEU A 314 5.86 46.65 -8.18
N ILE A 315 6.05 45.50 -7.53
CA ILE A 315 5.51 44.21 -7.99
C ILE A 315 3.98 44.28 -8.04
N SER A 316 3.34 44.60 -6.92
CA SER A 316 1.88 44.67 -6.82
C SER A 316 1.25 45.63 -7.83
N ASN A 317 1.82 46.83 -8.02
CA ASN A 317 1.27 47.82 -8.94
C ASN A 317 1.52 47.50 -10.42
N ARG A 318 2.67 46.91 -10.76
CA ARG A 318 3.05 46.68 -12.17
C ARG A 318 2.52 45.36 -12.73
N LEU A 319 2.23 44.37 -11.88
CA LEU A 319 1.80 43.04 -12.31
C LEU A 319 0.28 42.84 -12.22
N CYS A 320 -0.48 43.72 -11.55
CA CYS A 320 -1.92 43.56 -11.30
C CYS A 320 -2.82 43.46 -12.55
N HIS A 321 -2.31 43.81 -13.74
CA HIS A 321 -3.02 43.70 -15.01
C HIS A 321 -2.29 42.84 -16.05
N LYS A 322 -1.24 42.11 -15.64
CA LYS A 322 -0.48 41.24 -16.52
C LYS A 322 -0.75 39.77 -16.20
N LYS A 323 -1.01 38.99 -17.25
CA LYS A 323 -1.07 37.53 -17.21
C LYS A 323 0.34 36.95 -17.17
N VAL A 324 0.81 36.53 -15.99
CA VAL A 324 2.20 36.09 -15.75
C VAL A 324 2.30 34.64 -15.28
N LEU A 325 3.43 34.01 -15.55
CA LEU A 325 3.84 32.72 -14.96
C LEU A 325 5.04 32.94 -14.05
N ILE A 326 4.90 32.72 -12.75
CA ILE A 326 6.00 32.90 -11.78
C ILE A 326 6.26 31.58 -11.07
N ILE A 327 7.51 31.14 -11.04
CA ILE A 327 7.94 29.98 -10.25
C ILE A 327 8.92 30.44 -9.17
N LEU A 328 8.61 30.12 -7.91
CA LEU A 328 9.49 30.34 -6.77
C LEU A 328 10.05 29.00 -6.31
N ASP A 329 11.35 28.80 -6.49
CA ASP A 329 12.03 27.57 -6.16
C ASP A 329 12.71 27.61 -4.79
N ASP A 330 12.61 26.52 -4.04
CA ASP A 330 13.19 26.32 -2.71
C ASP A 330 12.84 27.41 -1.68
N VAL A 331 11.54 27.63 -1.46
CA VAL A 331 11.01 28.55 -0.42
C VAL A 331 11.00 27.86 0.94
N ASP A 332 11.59 28.49 1.95
CA ASP A 332 11.70 27.98 3.32
C ASP A 332 11.25 28.96 4.42
N GLN A 333 10.91 30.20 4.06
CA GLN A 333 10.47 31.23 5.01
C GLN A 333 9.23 32.00 4.50
N PRO A 334 8.27 32.36 5.38
CA PRO A 334 7.07 33.10 4.97
C PRO A 334 7.38 34.52 4.47
N GLU A 335 8.50 35.12 4.89
CA GLU A 335 8.96 36.44 4.43
C GLU A 335 9.24 36.45 2.93
N GLN A 336 9.73 35.34 2.36
CA GLN A 336 9.99 35.21 0.93
C GLN A 336 8.68 35.32 0.13
N LEU A 337 7.62 34.62 0.57
CA LEU A 337 6.30 34.67 -0.07
C LEU A 337 5.68 36.07 0.03
N LYS A 338 5.75 36.70 1.21
CA LYS A 338 5.24 38.06 1.43
C LYS A 338 5.95 39.10 0.54
N ALA A 339 7.24 38.94 0.31
CA ALA A 339 8.04 39.90 -0.45
C ALA A 339 7.93 39.75 -1.98
N LEU A 340 7.64 38.54 -2.48
CA LEU A 340 7.70 38.22 -3.90
C LEU A 340 6.34 38.01 -4.55
N VAL A 341 5.39 37.39 -3.85
CA VAL A 341 4.08 37.01 -4.44
C VAL A 341 2.86 37.47 -3.66
N GLY A 342 2.99 37.83 -2.39
CA GLY A 342 2.00 38.66 -1.68
C GLY A 342 0.56 38.11 -1.71
N LYS A 343 -0.34 38.80 -2.43
CA LYS A 343 -1.76 38.44 -2.54
C LYS A 343 -2.14 38.19 -3.99
N ARG A 344 -3.24 37.45 -4.23
CA ARG A 344 -3.81 37.23 -5.57
C ARG A 344 -4.04 38.52 -6.37
N SER A 345 -4.42 39.61 -5.69
CA SER A 345 -4.65 40.92 -6.32
C SER A 345 -3.41 41.59 -6.92
N TRP A 346 -2.21 41.04 -6.72
CA TRP A 346 -0.98 41.55 -7.31
C TRP A 346 -0.80 41.18 -8.77
N PHE A 347 -1.64 40.28 -9.30
CA PHE A 347 -1.48 39.70 -10.63
C PHE A 347 -2.77 39.86 -11.45
N GLY A 348 -2.61 39.94 -12.77
CA GLY A 348 -3.76 39.98 -13.69
C GLY A 348 -4.42 38.62 -13.86
N GLU A 349 -5.67 38.62 -14.29
CA GLU A 349 -6.47 37.40 -14.52
C GLU A 349 -5.73 36.37 -15.40
N GLY A 350 -5.86 35.09 -15.05
CA GLY A 350 -5.21 33.97 -15.72
C GLY A 350 -3.71 33.83 -15.42
N SER A 351 -3.17 34.53 -14.42
CA SER A 351 -1.80 34.34 -13.95
C SER A 351 -1.67 33.05 -13.13
N VAL A 352 -0.50 32.42 -13.22
CA VAL A 352 -0.17 31.19 -12.48
C VAL A 352 1.12 31.41 -11.68
N ILE A 353 1.05 31.16 -10.38
CA ILE A 353 2.15 31.26 -9.44
C ILE A 353 2.40 29.87 -8.86
N ILE A 354 3.60 29.34 -9.06
CA ILE A 354 4.03 28.03 -8.57
C ILE A 354 5.04 28.23 -7.45
N ILE A 355 4.73 27.70 -6.27
CA ILE A 355 5.60 27.76 -5.09
C ILE A 355 6.16 26.35 -4.84
N ILE A 356 7.48 26.22 -4.84
CA ILE A 356 8.17 24.96 -4.56
C ILE A 356 8.76 25.03 -3.16
N THR A 357 8.40 24.08 -2.31
CA THR A 357 8.90 24.03 -0.94
C THR A 357 9.11 22.60 -0.46
N ARG A 358 9.80 22.45 0.66
CA ARG A 358 9.91 21.20 1.42
C ARG A 358 8.91 21.17 2.58
N ASP A 359 8.33 22.32 2.93
CA ASP A 359 7.43 22.54 4.05
C ASP A 359 6.04 22.96 3.54
N PRO A 360 5.06 22.03 3.47
CA PRO A 360 3.72 22.31 3.00
C PRO A 360 2.98 23.28 3.93
N SER A 361 3.41 23.46 5.18
CA SER A 361 2.79 24.44 6.10
C SER A 361 2.90 25.87 5.56
N LEU A 362 3.95 26.17 4.78
CA LEU A 362 4.11 27.47 4.11
C LEU A 362 3.03 27.69 3.05
N LEU A 363 2.63 26.64 2.33
CA LEU A 363 1.57 26.69 1.32
C LEU A 363 0.21 26.91 1.99
N ILE A 364 -0.07 26.18 3.06
CA ILE A 364 -1.31 26.29 3.83
C ILE A 364 -1.44 27.69 4.46
N ARG A 365 -0.37 28.20 5.09
CA ARG A 365 -0.32 29.56 5.66
C ARG A 365 -0.48 30.66 4.61
N HIS A 366 -0.16 30.37 3.36
CA HIS A 366 -0.35 31.28 2.22
C HIS A 366 -1.68 31.05 1.50
N GLU A 367 -2.60 30.27 2.09
CA GLU A 367 -3.96 30.04 1.59
C GLU A 367 -3.99 29.43 0.17
N VAL A 368 -3.00 28.58 -0.13
CA VAL A 368 -3.03 27.73 -1.33
C VAL A 368 -4.08 26.64 -1.13
N ALA A 369 -5.04 26.53 -2.06
CA ALA A 369 -6.11 25.55 -1.97
C ALA A 369 -5.56 24.12 -2.02
N GLU A 370 -6.10 23.20 -1.22
CA GLU A 370 -5.57 21.83 -1.08
C GLU A 370 -5.50 21.09 -2.42
N GLN A 371 -6.50 21.27 -3.30
CA GLN A 371 -6.51 20.70 -4.64
C GLN A 371 -5.39 21.20 -5.57
N ASN A 372 -4.73 22.31 -5.21
CA ASN A 372 -3.61 22.91 -5.94
C ASN A 372 -2.25 22.54 -5.34
N ILE A 373 -2.21 21.64 -4.34
CA ILE A 373 -0.97 21.19 -3.71
C ILE A 373 -0.58 19.84 -4.32
N TYR A 374 0.45 19.86 -5.15
CA TYR A 374 1.05 18.69 -5.77
C TYR A 374 2.17 18.10 -4.90
N LYS A 375 2.00 16.85 -4.44
CA LYS A 375 3.04 16.08 -3.75
C LYS A 375 3.90 15.35 -4.77
N ALA A 376 5.19 15.69 -4.84
CA ALA A 376 6.12 15.02 -5.74
C ALA A 376 6.31 13.54 -5.37
N LYS A 377 6.18 12.65 -6.36
CA LYS A 377 6.24 11.19 -6.22
C LYS A 377 7.64 10.67 -6.55
N GLU A 378 8.09 9.63 -5.83
CA GLU A 378 9.30 8.86 -6.12
C GLU A 378 9.22 8.20 -7.50
N LEU A 379 10.37 7.82 -8.07
CA LEU A 379 10.42 7.03 -9.29
C LEU A 379 10.01 5.59 -8.98
N ASP A 380 9.21 4.98 -9.86
CA ASP A 380 8.98 3.54 -9.76
C ASP A 380 10.26 2.75 -10.07
N ASN A 381 10.26 1.44 -9.78
CA ASN A 381 11.46 0.62 -9.95
C ASN A 381 11.97 0.58 -11.40
N ASP A 382 11.10 0.66 -12.39
CA ASP A 382 11.48 0.62 -13.80
C ASP A 382 12.04 1.98 -14.26
N GLU A 383 11.40 3.08 -13.86
CA GLU A 383 11.88 4.45 -14.04
C GLU A 383 13.24 4.65 -13.35
N ALA A 384 13.39 4.16 -12.11
CA ALA A 384 14.60 4.25 -11.32
C ALA A 384 15.74 3.45 -11.95
N LEU A 385 15.47 2.24 -12.44
CA LEU A 385 16.45 1.40 -13.14
C LEU A 385 16.93 2.05 -14.43
N LYS A 386 16.02 2.66 -15.21
CA LYS A 386 16.38 3.42 -16.41
C LYS A 386 17.26 4.62 -16.09
N LEU A 387 16.90 5.41 -15.07
CA LEU A 387 17.70 6.59 -14.67
C LEU A 387 19.09 6.18 -14.19
N PHE A 388 19.17 5.14 -13.35
CA PHE A 388 20.44 4.61 -12.88
C PHE A 388 21.28 4.08 -14.05
N SER A 389 20.70 3.31 -14.96
CA SER A 389 21.39 2.75 -16.13
C SER A 389 21.92 3.83 -17.07
N LEU A 390 21.15 4.90 -17.29
CA LEU A 390 21.61 6.05 -18.08
C LEU A 390 22.83 6.72 -17.47
N LYS A 391 22.95 6.76 -16.14
CA LYS A 391 24.10 7.37 -15.47
C LYS A 391 25.28 6.41 -15.31
N ALA A 392 25.03 5.11 -15.12
CA ALA A 392 26.05 4.08 -14.95
C ALA A 392 26.63 3.53 -16.26
N PHE A 393 25.83 3.48 -17.33
CA PHE A 393 26.18 2.82 -18.59
C PHE A 393 26.00 3.70 -19.84
N LYS A 394 25.37 4.89 -19.72
CA LYS A 394 24.98 5.75 -20.86
C LYS A 394 23.95 5.11 -21.81
N GLN A 395 23.21 4.12 -21.33
CA GLN A 395 22.14 3.44 -22.06
C GLN A 395 20.96 3.14 -21.13
N VAL A 396 19.77 2.91 -21.71
CA VAL A 396 18.51 2.78 -20.97
C VAL A 396 18.44 1.50 -20.13
N ASN A 397 19.10 0.43 -20.59
CA ASN A 397 19.10 -0.87 -19.93
C ASN A 397 20.48 -1.19 -19.33
N PRO A 398 20.56 -2.00 -18.25
CA PRO A 398 21.83 -2.50 -17.75
C PRO A 398 22.62 -3.27 -18.82
N LEU A 399 23.94 -3.30 -18.68
CA LEU A 399 24.80 -4.22 -19.44
C LEU A 399 24.60 -5.66 -18.96
N GLU A 400 24.81 -6.63 -19.85
CA GLU A 400 24.72 -8.06 -19.54
C GLU A 400 25.63 -8.43 -18.36
N GLY A 401 25.06 -9.04 -17.32
CA GLY A 401 25.76 -9.40 -16.07
C GLY A 401 25.71 -8.33 -14.97
N TYR A 402 25.09 -7.17 -15.21
CA TYR A 402 24.90 -6.10 -14.21
C TYR A 402 23.44 -5.94 -13.77
N GLU A 403 22.50 -6.76 -14.25
CA GLU A 403 21.07 -6.60 -14.02
C GLU A 403 20.72 -6.73 -12.54
N VAL A 404 21.22 -7.79 -11.89
CA VAL A 404 20.96 -8.06 -10.46
C VAL A 404 21.59 -6.95 -9.61
N LEU A 405 22.85 -6.60 -9.88
CA LEU A 405 23.54 -5.54 -9.14
C LEU A 405 22.84 -4.17 -9.32
N SER A 406 22.41 -3.84 -10.54
CA SER A 406 21.69 -2.58 -10.81
C SER A 406 20.38 -2.52 -10.03
N LYS A 407 19.63 -3.63 -9.94
CA LYS A 407 18.42 -3.71 -9.12
C LYS A 407 18.70 -3.51 -7.63
N GLU A 408 19.81 -4.02 -7.10
CA GLU A 408 20.22 -3.78 -5.70
C GLU A 408 20.53 -2.31 -5.43
N PHE A 409 21.20 -1.60 -6.35
CA PHE A 409 21.43 -0.15 -6.23
C PHE A 409 20.14 0.66 -6.32
N VAL A 410 19.21 0.26 -7.21
CA VAL A 410 17.87 0.87 -7.31
C VAL A 410 17.09 0.66 -6.02
N TYR A 411 17.13 -0.55 -5.47
CA TYR A 411 16.52 -0.87 -4.19
C TYR A 411 17.11 -0.04 -3.05
N TYR A 412 18.43 0.15 -3.02
CA TYR A 412 19.06 1.03 -2.02
C TYR A 412 18.59 2.48 -2.13
N ALA A 413 18.43 3.00 -3.34
CA ALA A 413 18.03 4.38 -3.58
C ALA A 413 16.53 4.65 -3.38
N GLN A 414 15.69 3.60 -3.33
CA GLN A 414 14.22 3.66 -3.13
C GLN A 414 13.55 4.74 -4.01
N GLY A 415 13.88 4.76 -5.30
CA GLY A 415 13.25 5.67 -6.26
C GLY A 415 13.65 7.15 -6.15
N LEU A 416 14.61 7.53 -5.28
CA LEU A 416 15.07 8.92 -5.14
C LEU A 416 16.00 9.32 -6.32
N PRO A 417 15.58 10.25 -7.22
CA PRO A 417 16.33 10.57 -8.43
C PRO A 417 17.77 11.04 -8.18
N LEU A 418 17.99 11.85 -7.14
CA LEU A 418 19.32 12.35 -6.81
C LEU A 418 20.26 11.22 -6.39
N ALA A 419 19.80 10.29 -5.54
CA ALA A 419 20.60 9.15 -5.12
C ALA A 419 20.98 8.27 -6.32
N LEU A 420 20.00 7.97 -7.20
CA LEU A 420 20.23 7.20 -8.42
C LEU A 420 21.26 7.87 -9.34
N LYS A 421 21.19 9.20 -9.51
CA LYS A 421 22.17 9.95 -10.31
C LYS A 421 23.58 9.90 -9.72
N VAL A 422 23.72 10.09 -8.41
CA VAL A 422 25.02 10.06 -7.72
C VAL A 422 25.63 8.65 -7.78
N LEU A 423 24.85 7.63 -7.45
CA LEU A 423 25.29 6.23 -7.46
C LEU A 423 25.64 5.78 -8.88
N GLY A 424 24.77 6.03 -9.87
CA GLY A 424 25.03 5.67 -11.26
C GLY A 424 26.31 6.32 -11.78
N ALA A 425 26.50 7.63 -11.54
CA ALA A 425 27.73 8.32 -11.93
C ALA A 425 28.98 7.79 -11.22
N PHE A 426 28.85 7.37 -9.96
CA PHE A 426 29.96 6.78 -9.20
C PHE A 426 30.36 5.38 -9.72
N MET A 427 29.38 4.63 -10.26
CA MET A 427 29.59 3.30 -10.83
C MET A 427 30.09 3.31 -12.28
N PHE A 428 30.03 4.46 -12.96
CA PHE A 428 30.48 4.63 -14.33
C PHE A 428 31.93 4.10 -14.52
N HIS A 429 32.13 3.24 -15.51
CA HIS A 429 33.39 2.54 -15.84
C HIS A 429 33.93 1.52 -14.80
N ARG A 430 33.16 1.11 -13.79
CA ARG A 430 33.60 0.08 -12.82
C ARG A 430 33.15 -1.33 -13.21
N GLY A 431 34.00 -2.33 -12.99
CA GLY A 431 33.68 -3.76 -13.20
C GLY A 431 32.84 -4.40 -12.07
N PRO A 432 32.29 -5.61 -12.25
CA PRO A 432 31.27 -6.19 -11.35
C PRO A 432 31.75 -6.38 -9.90
N LYS A 433 33.00 -6.81 -9.70
CA LYS A 433 33.60 -6.95 -8.35
C LYS A 433 33.66 -5.62 -7.59
N ALA A 434 33.89 -4.52 -8.29
CA ALA A 434 33.87 -3.19 -7.68
C ALA A 434 32.44 -2.78 -7.32
N TRP A 435 31.44 -3.19 -8.09
CA TRP A 435 30.02 -2.97 -7.76
C TRP A 435 29.62 -3.70 -6.48
N GLU A 436 29.97 -4.98 -6.35
CA GLU A 436 29.73 -5.76 -5.12
C GLU A 436 30.42 -5.12 -3.91
N SER A 437 31.67 -4.71 -4.06
CA SER A 437 32.43 -4.03 -2.99
C SER A 437 31.79 -2.69 -2.60
N VAL A 438 31.35 -1.88 -3.57
CA VAL A 438 30.68 -0.61 -3.30
C VAL A 438 29.33 -0.83 -2.65
N LEU A 439 28.56 -1.83 -3.09
CA LEU A 439 27.27 -2.17 -2.47
C LEU A 439 27.46 -2.60 -1.01
N GLY A 440 28.50 -3.40 -0.73
CA GLY A 440 28.91 -3.75 0.64
C GLY A 440 29.24 -2.50 1.46
N ARG A 441 30.04 -1.58 0.92
CA ARG A 441 30.38 -0.31 1.58
C ARG A 441 29.16 0.57 1.81
N LEU A 442 28.22 0.67 0.87
CA LEU A 442 27.01 1.50 1.00
C LEU A 442 26.03 0.96 2.05
N ARG A 443 26.02 -0.36 2.27
CA ARG A 443 25.30 -1.01 3.37
C ARG A 443 25.92 -0.68 4.73
N GLU A 444 27.21 -0.35 4.78
CA GLU A 444 27.92 0.05 6.01
C GLU A 444 27.90 1.56 6.24
N SER A 445 28.14 2.35 5.19
CA SER A 445 28.26 3.80 5.19
C SER A 445 27.76 4.39 3.85
N PRO A 446 26.77 5.29 3.86
CA PRO A 446 26.26 5.95 2.65
C PRO A 446 27.27 6.90 2.00
N GLU A 447 27.08 7.21 0.72
CA GLU A 447 27.94 8.13 -0.04
C GLU A 447 27.73 9.58 0.41
N ARG A 448 28.84 10.27 0.78
CA ARG A 448 28.84 11.60 1.41
C ARG A 448 28.07 12.66 0.61
N LYS A 449 28.18 12.65 -0.72
CA LYS A 449 27.47 13.60 -1.60
C LYS A 449 25.94 13.49 -1.50
N ILE A 450 25.39 12.31 -1.22
CA ILE A 450 23.94 12.11 -1.03
C ILE A 450 23.55 12.69 0.33
N LEU A 451 24.36 12.39 1.36
CA LEU A 451 24.13 12.88 2.70
C LEU A 451 24.22 14.40 2.79
N ASP A 452 25.20 15.04 2.15
CA ASP A 452 25.40 16.50 2.19
C ASP A 452 24.12 17.24 1.75
N VAL A 453 23.42 16.75 0.71
CA VAL A 453 22.19 17.38 0.20
C VAL A 453 21.00 17.18 1.14
N LEU A 454 20.92 16.03 1.81
CA LEU A 454 19.88 15.77 2.81
C LEU A 454 20.18 16.53 4.11
N GLN A 455 21.46 16.64 4.49
CA GLN A 455 21.96 17.28 5.70
C GLN A 455 21.62 18.76 5.74
N ILE A 456 21.66 19.47 4.61
CA ILE A 456 21.23 20.88 4.53
C ILE A 456 19.80 21.07 5.06
N SER A 457 18.91 20.09 4.85
CA SER A 457 17.54 20.15 5.38
C SER A 457 17.54 19.92 6.89
N PHE A 458 18.35 18.96 7.38
CA PHE A 458 18.47 18.64 8.80
C PHE A 458 19.05 19.81 9.61
N ASP A 459 20.02 20.53 9.06
CA ASP A 459 20.63 21.70 9.68
C ASP A 459 19.62 22.86 9.84
N GLY A 460 18.54 22.88 9.06
CA GLY A 460 17.43 23.83 9.18
C GLY A 460 16.39 23.49 10.26
N LEU A 461 16.55 22.36 10.98
CA LEU A 461 15.69 21.97 12.09
C LEU A 461 16.11 22.65 13.40
N LYS A 462 15.15 22.88 14.31
CA LYS A 462 15.48 23.31 15.68
C LYS A 462 16.19 22.19 16.43
N ILE A 463 16.93 22.55 17.48
CA ILE A 463 17.69 21.58 18.30
C ILE A 463 16.79 20.46 18.86
N SER A 464 15.55 20.76 19.24
CA SER A 464 14.60 19.75 19.74
C SER A 464 14.11 18.81 18.63
N GLU A 465 13.78 19.36 17.45
CA GLU A 465 13.41 18.63 16.23
C GLU A 465 14.56 17.70 15.77
N GLN A 466 15.81 18.19 15.78
CA GLN A 466 17.00 17.40 15.47
C GLN A 466 17.17 16.22 16.43
N LYS A 467 16.99 16.44 17.74
CA LYS A 467 17.10 15.36 18.73
C LYS A 467 16.08 14.26 18.50
N ILE A 468 14.83 14.60 18.20
CA ILE A 468 13.78 13.62 17.87
C ILE A 468 14.08 12.91 16.55
N PHE A 469 14.51 13.64 15.51
CA PHE A 469 14.89 13.05 14.24
C PHE A 469 15.95 11.95 14.43
N LEU A 470 17.00 12.25 15.20
CA LEU A 470 18.07 11.30 15.51
C LEU A 470 17.58 10.12 16.36
N ASP A 471 16.70 10.36 17.33
CA ASP A 471 16.07 9.29 18.12
C ASP A 471 15.26 8.33 17.23
N ILE A 472 14.49 8.87 16.29
CA ILE A 472 13.68 8.07 15.37
C ILE A 472 14.55 7.30 14.39
N ALA A 473 15.56 7.96 13.81
CA ALA A 473 16.50 7.32 12.89
C ALA A 473 17.23 6.13 13.54
N CYS A 474 17.72 6.30 14.77
CA CYS A 474 18.48 5.27 15.47
C CYS A 474 17.59 4.18 16.09
N PHE A 475 16.43 4.54 16.66
CA PHE A 475 15.71 3.66 17.59
C PHE A 475 14.23 3.43 17.29
N PHE A 476 13.51 4.41 16.74
CA PHE A 476 12.04 4.40 16.73
C PHE A 476 11.38 4.28 15.34
N LYS A 477 12.13 4.04 14.26
CA LYS A 477 11.54 3.71 12.95
C LYS A 477 10.62 2.49 13.07
N GLY A 478 9.40 2.60 12.54
CA GLY A 478 8.39 1.54 12.59
C GLY A 478 7.59 1.47 13.90
N MET A 479 7.82 2.39 14.84
CA MET A 479 7.03 2.48 16.09
C MET A 479 5.88 3.48 15.97
N THR A 480 4.85 3.33 16.80
CA THR A 480 3.68 4.23 16.76
C THR A 480 4.02 5.61 17.32
N ARG A 481 3.45 6.65 16.71
CA ARG A 481 3.62 8.05 17.11
C ARG A 481 3.31 8.26 18.59
N TYR A 482 2.16 7.77 19.04
CA TYR A 482 1.74 7.85 20.44
C TYR A 482 2.79 7.30 21.42
N ARG A 483 3.33 6.11 21.10
CA ARG A 483 4.33 5.44 21.96
C ARG A 483 5.62 6.24 22.05
N VAL A 484 6.16 6.67 20.91
CA VAL A 484 7.39 7.46 20.85
C VAL A 484 7.22 8.79 21.56
N ALA A 485 6.09 9.46 21.36
CA ALA A 485 5.78 10.71 22.03
C ALA A 485 5.73 10.54 23.55
N ASN A 486 5.09 9.49 24.06
CA ASN A 486 5.05 9.22 25.50
C ASN A 486 6.43 8.93 26.10
N ILE A 487 7.27 8.14 25.42
CA ILE A 487 8.64 7.84 25.89
C ILE A 487 9.49 9.11 25.95
N LEU A 488 9.39 9.99 24.94
CA LEU A 488 10.21 11.20 24.82
C LEU A 488 9.66 12.40 25.60
N GLN A 489 8.44 12.32 26.13
CA GLN A 489 7.81 13.39 26.89
C GLN A 489 8.52 13.68 28.22
N THR A 490 8.56 14.96 28.59
CA THR A 490 8.99 15.43 29.91
C THR A 490 7.98 16.44 30.47
N PRO A 491 8.07 16.82 31.77
CA PRO A 491 7.28 17.91 32.31
C PRO A 491 7.36 19.23 31.51
N HIS A 492 8.51 19.50 30.86
CA HIS A 492 8.78 20.77 30.18
C HIS A 492 8.80 20.65 28.65
N TYR A 493 8.59 19.45 28.10
CA TYR A 493 8.71 19.19 26.67
C TYR A 493 7.69 18.17 26.19
N LYS A 494 6.90 18.57 25.18
CA LYS A 494 5.88 17.76 24.54
C LYS A 494 6.32 17.45 23.09
N PRO A 495 6.71 16.20 22.78
CA PRO A 495 7.31 15.84 21.49
C PRO A 495 6.31 15.78 20.33
N TYR A 496 4.99 15.78 20.59
CA TYR A 496 3.97 15.68 19.53
C TYR A 496 4.12 16.73 18.43
N ILE A 497 4.37 17.99 18.82
CA ILE A 497 4.53 19.12 17.90
C ILE A 497 5.79 18.94 17.04
N ASP A 498 6.91 18.56 17.67
CA ASP A 498 8.16 18.38 16.95
C ASP A 498 8.08 17.17 15.98
N ILE A 499 7.34 16.11 16.34
CA ILE A 499 7.04 15.00 15.41
C ILE A 499 6.18 15.48 14.24
N ASP A 500 5.15 16.31 14.48
CA ASP A 500 4.36 16.92 13.40
C ASP A 500 5.21 17.76 12.48
N VAL A 501 6.12 18.58 13.02
CA VAL A 501 7.04 19.39 12.22
C VAL A 501 7.95 18.51 11.35
N LEU A 502 8.40 17.35 11.84
CA LEU A 502 9.16 16.41 11.01
C LEU A 502 8.31 15.78 9.89
N VAL A 503 7.01 15.57 10.13
CA VAL A 503 6.06 15.10 9.10
C VAL A 503 5.80 16.18 8.07
N GLU A 504 5.51 17.41 8.51
CA GLU A 504 5.35 18.58 7.66
C GLU A 504 6.59 18.77 6.77
N LYS A 505 7.78 18.80 7.36
CA LYS A 505 9.05 18.96 6.62
C LYS A 505 9.49 17.72 5.82
N SER A 506 8.63 16.71 5.67
CA SER A 506 8.87 15.48 4.90
C SER A 506 10.07 14.64 5.37
N PHE A 507 10.49 14.74 6.64
CA PHE A 507 11.50 13.86 7.20
C PHE A 507 10.94 12.48 7.57
N ILE A 508 9.65 12.45 7.91
CA ILE A 508 8.94 11.27 8.41
C ILE A 508 7.56 11.23 7.75
N THR A 509 7.05 10.03 7.49
CA THR A 509 5.68 9.78 7.04
C THR A 509 4.96 8.95 8.10
N ILE A 510 3.67 9.21 8.31
CA ILE A 510 2.83 8.39 9.17
C ILE A 510 2.08 7.38 8.30
N LEU A 511 2.25 6.08 8.56
CA LEU A 511 1.60 4.98 7.85
C LEU A 511 0.54 4.30 8.71
N GLY A 512 -0.58 3.89 8.10
CA GLY A 512 -1.62 3.08 8.75
C GLY A 512 -2.07 3.64 10.11
N VAL A 513 -1.99 2.80 11.15
CA VAL A 513 -2.39 3.10 12.54
C VAL A 513 -1.30 3.91 13.27
N GLU A 514 -1.00 5.10 12.74
CA GLU A 514 -0.02 6.05 13.29
C GLU A 514 1.44 5.54 13.40
N VAL A 515 1.88 4.67 12.50
CA VAL A 515 3.27 4.15 12.50
C VAL A 515 4.23 5.18 11.89
N LEU A 516 5.30 5.53 12.60
CA LEU A 516 6.34 6.43 12.12
C LEU A 516 7.25 5.72 11.11
N TRP A 517 7.26 6.20 9.88
CA TRP A 517 8.11 5.73 8.81
C TRP A 517 9.11 6.80 8.38
N MET A 518 10.39 6.44 8.27
CA MET A 518 11.45 7.34 7.81
C MET A 518 12.12 6.69 6.61
N HIS A 519 12.29 7.46 5.53
CA HIS A 519 12.98 6.99 4.32
C HIS A 519 14.39 6.51 4.67
N ASP A 520 14.84 5.42 4.08
CA ASP A 520 16.09 4.74 4.44
C ASP A 520 17.31 5.67 4.37
N LEU A 521 17.43 6.48 3.31
CA LEU A 521 18.49 7.49 3.20
C LEU A 521 18.46 8.57 4.29
N LEU A 522 17.28 8.97 4.79
CA LEU A 522 17.17 9.89 5.93
C LEU A 522 17.54 9.20 7.24
N GLN A 523 17.16 7.93 7.39
CA GLN A 523 17.58 7.13 8.53
C GLN A 523 19.11 6.99 8.57
N GLU A 524 19.73 6.70 7.43
CA GLU A 524 21.18 6.58 7.31
C GLU A 524 21.88 7.92 7.53
N LEU A 525 21.32 9.05 7.05
CA LEU A 525 21.81 10.38 7.43
C LEU A 525 21.83 10.56 8.95
N GLY A 526 20.72 10.24 9.64
CA GLY A 526 20.66 10.38 11.10
C GLY A 526 21.69 9.51 11.82
N LYS A 527 21.89 8.27 11.36
CA LYS A 527 22.92 7.36 11.89
C LYS A 527 24.34 7.89 11.65
N GLU A 528 24.62 8.42 10.47
CA GLU A 528 25.95 8.94 10.14
C GLU A 528 26.30 10.22 10.92
N ILE A 529 25.32 11.10 11.13
CA ILE A 529 25.47 12.27 12.02
C ILE A 529 25.91 11.82 13.42
N VAL A 530 25.31 10.75 13.97
CA VAL A 530 25.71 10.23 15.28
C VAL A 530 27.11 9.59 15.26
N ARG A 531 27.47 8.87 14.19
CA ARG A 531 28.84 8.32 14.05
C ARG A 531 29.89 9.43 14.05
N HIS A 532 29.60 10.56 13.42
CA HIS A 532 30.47 11.73 13.39
C HIS A 532 30.57 12.50 14.71
N GLU A 533 29.71 12.24 15.71
CA GLU A 533 29.90 12.79 17.06
C GLU A 533 31.23 12.34 17.68
N SER A 534 31.70 11.13 17.33
CA SER A 534 33.00 10.59 17.72
C SER A 534 33.38 9.40 16.84
N LEU A 535 34.40 9.56 15.99
CA LEU A 535 34.88 8.50 15.09
C LEU A 535 35.66 7.42 15.84
N GLU A 536 36.52 7.81 16.78
CA GLU A 536 37.46 6.91 17.47
C GLU A 536 36.91 6.40 18.81
N GLU A 537 36.30 7.27 19.61
CA GLU A 537 35.79 6.91 20.94
C GLU A 537 34.29 6.59 20.88
N LEU A 538 33.95 5.30 20.70
CA LEU A 538 32.55 4.86 20.58
C LEU A 538 31.69 5.28 21.79
N GLY A 539 32.27 5.25 23.01
CA GLY A 539 31.60 5.62 24.26
C GLY A 539 31.26 7.11 24.39
N ARG A 540 31.69 7.97 23.45
CA ARG A 540 31.32 9.40 23.41
C ARG A 540 30.11 9.70 22.50
N ARG A 541 29.64 8.72 21.71
CA ARG A 541 28.43 8.86 20.89
C ARG A 541 27.19 8.84 21.79
N ARG A 542 26.23 9.72 21.54
CA ARG A 542 25.00 9.80 22.35
C ARG A 542 24.06 8.62 22.12
N ARG A 543 24.06 8.04 20.91
CA ARG A 543 23.19 6.91 20.52
C ARG A 543 24.03 5.76 19.99
N LEU A 544 23.71 4.55 20.43
CA LEU A 544 24.42 3.33 20.06
C LEU A 544 23.39 2.28 19.64
N TRP A 545 23.50 1.77 18.41
CA TRP A 545 22.56 0.77 17.87
C TRP A 545 23.23 -0.47 17.23
N VAL A 546 24.55 -0.41 17.01
CA VAL A 546 25.34 -1.52 16.44
C VAL A 546 25.73 -2.47 17.56
N LYS A 547 25.41 -3.76 17.43
CA LYS A 547 25.60 -4.78 18.49
C LYS A 547 27.06 -4.89 18.92
N GLU A 548 27.98 -4.92 17.96
CA GLU A 548 29.42 -5.07 18.15
C GLU A 548 30.00 -3.87 18.90
N ASP A 549 29.62 -2.65 18.51
CA ASP A 549 30.04 -1.41 19.18
C ASP A 549 29.56 -1.38 20.63
N VAL A 550 28.30 -1.73 20.88
CA VAL A 550 27.71 -1.78 22.23
C VAL A 550 28.43 -2.81 23.09
N LEU A 551 28.66 -4.03 22.57
CA LEU A 551 29.38 -5.07 23.29
C LEU A 551 30.82 -4.66 23.61
N HIS A 552 31.52 -4.01 22.66
CA HIS A 552 32.86 -3.49 22.90
C HIS A 552 32.88 -2.48 24.05
N ILE A 553 31.95 -1.52 24.05
CA ILE A 553 31.84 -0.50 25.10
C ILE A 553 31.54 -1.13 26.47
N LEU A 554 30.57 -2.04 26.52
CA LEU A 554 30.10 -2.66 27.77
C LEU A 554 31.10 -3.68 28.33
N LYS A 555 31.91 -4.34 27.50
CA LYS A 555 32.98 -5.25 27.95
C LYS A 555 34.21 -4.48 28.43
N ASN A 556 34.63 -3.45 27.70
CA ASN A 556 35.88 -2.73 27.95
C ASN A 556 35.72 -1.53 28.90
N ASN A 557 34.52 -1.29 29.45
CA ASN A 557 34.26 -0.21 30.40
C ASN A 557 34.61 1.20 29.87
N THR A 558 34.41 1.41 28.56
CA THR A 558 34.71 2.68 27.85
C THR A 558 33.49 3.59 27.71
N GLY A 559 32.35 3.21 28.30
CA GLY A 559 31.14 4.04 28.33
C GLY A 559 31.34 5.34 29.10
N THR A 560 30.75 6.43 28.61
CA THR A 560 30.83 7.76 29.23
C THR A 560 29.44 8.33 29.53
N GLU A 561 29.39 9.42 30.28
CA GLU A 561 28.17 10.17 30.56
C GLU A 561 27.49 10.76 29.31
N LYS A 562 28.17 10.80 28.15
CA LYS A 562 27.56 11.28 26.89
C LYS A 562 26.54 10.31 26.31
N VAL A 563 26.61 9.02 26.66
CA VAL A 563 25.70 8.01 26.13
C VAL A 563 24.31 8.22 26.71
N GLU A 564 23.34 8.49 25.84
CA GLU A 564 21.94 8.71 26.17
C GLU A 564 21.05 7.52 25.78
N GLY A 565 21.42 6.75 24.76
CA GLY A 565 20.59 5.65 24.26
C GLY A 565 21.39 4.46 23.74
N ILE A 566 20.96 3.25 24.07
CA ILE A 566 21.55 1.99 23.63
C ILE A 566 20.44 1.06 23.15
N PHE A 567 20.43 0.68 21.87
CA PHE A 567 19.55 -0.36 21.33
C PHE A 567 20.36 -1.47 20.68
N MET A 568 20.44 -2.62 21.34
CA MET A 568 20.98 -3.82 20.74
C MET A 568 19.88 -4.55 19.96
N ASN A 569 20.13 -4.84 18.67
CA ASN A 569 19.26 -5.73 17.91
C ASN A 569 19.40 -7.15 18.45
N THR A 570 18.52 -7.52 19.39
CA THR A 570 18.34 -8.87 19.88
C THR A 570 17.02 -9.44 19.35
N PRO A 571 16.97 -10.71 18.90
CA PRO A 571 15.73 -11.32 18.41
C PRO A 571 14.66 -11.25 19.50
N SER A 572 13.46 -10.83 19.12
CA SER A 572 12.36 -10.53 20.04
C SER A 572 11.40 -11.71 20.29
N LYS A 573 11.62 -12.87 19.65
CA LYS A 573 10.73 -14.04 19.72
C LYS A 573 11.52 -15.33 19.98
N GLU A 574 10.94 -16.24 20.78
CA GLU A 574 11.52 -17.57 21.08
C GLU A 574 11.68 -18.45 19.83
N GLU A 575 10.87 -18.27 18.78
CA GLU A 575 10.96 -19.03 17.53
C GLU A 575 12.27 -18.78 16.77
N ASP A 576 12.91 -17.62 17.00
CA ASP A 576 14.22 -17.27 16.43
C ASP A 576 15.40 -17.72 17.33
N LEU A 577 15.14 -18.26 18.52
CA LEU A 577 16.17 -18.71 19.50
C LEU A 577 16.66 -20.16 19.26
N ASN A 578 16.32 -20.78 18.12
CA ASN A 578 16.87 -22.08 17.73
C ASN A 578 18.38 -22.04 17.41
N VAL A 579 19.02 -20.87 17.51
CA VAL A 579 20.46 -20.72 17.52
C VAL A 579 20.90 -20.51 18.97
N GLU A 580 21.80 -21.35 19.48
CA GLU A 580 22.49 -21.14 20.76
C GLU A 580 23.25 -19.80 20.74
N GLU A 581 22.54 -18.69 20.95
CA GLU A 581 23.14 -17.37 20.96
C GLU A 581 24.02 -17.27 22.21
N LYS A 582 25.34 -17.13 21.98
CA LYS A 582 26.33 -17.10 23.05
C LYS A 582 26.04 -15.94 23.99
N VAL A 583 25.67 -16.26 25.23
CA VAL A 583 25.44 -15.26 26.27
C VAL A 583 26.76 -14.60 26.65
N GLU A 584 26.83 -13.27 26.54
CA GLU A 584 28.05 -12.49 26.76
C GLU A 584 28.12 -11.95 28.19
N ASP A 585 29.29 -12.07 28.83
CA ASP A 585 29.57 -11.45 30.13
C ASP A 585 29.95 -9.98 29.94
N LEU A 586 29.23 -9.08 30.62
CA LEU A 586 29.44 -7.64 30.54
C LEU A 586 29.99 -7.05 31.84
N ASN A 587 30.72 -5.93 31.72
CA ASN A 587 31.18 -5.17 32.87
C ASN A 587 30.08 -4.21 33.34
N ALA A 588 29.51 -4.52 34.51
CA ALA A 588 28.45 -3.74 35.12
C ALA A 588 28.86 -2.33 35.53
N GLU A 589 30.14 -2.09 35.79
CA GLU A 589 30.67 -0.77 36.15
C GLU A 589 30.47 0.24 35.01
N THR A 590 30.39 -0.22 33.76
CA THR A 590 30.16 0.65 32.60
C THR A 590 28.84 1.43 32.74
N PHE A 591 27.78 0.80 33.25
CA PHE A 591 26.49 1.47 33.46
C PHE A 591 26.56 2.57 34.54
N SER A 592 27.51 2.49 35.48
CA SER A 592 27.73 3.52 36.49
C SER A 592 28.33 4.82 35.94
N LYS A 593 29.02 4.74 34.79
CA LYS A 593 29.58 5.89 34.06
C LYS A 593 28.55 6.57 33.14
N MET A 594 27.57 5.81 32.64
CA MET A 594 26.53 6.28 31.72
C MET A 594 25.35 6.97 32.44
N ARG A 595 25.64 8.06 33.15
CA ARG A 595 24.68 8.73 34.06
C ARG A 595 23.49 9.41 33.37
N ASN A 596 23.60 9.72 32.08
CA ASN A 596 22.54 10.37 31.29
C ASN A 596 21.76 9.39 30.41
N LEU A 597 21.92 8.07 30.63
CA LEU A 597 21.23 7.06 29.84
C LEU A 597 19.72 7.16 30.07
N ARG A 598 18.97 7.39 28.98
CA ARG A 598 17.51 7.53 28.97
C ARG A 598 16.78 6.43 28.22
N LEU A 599 17.44 5.76 27.27
CA LEU A 599 16.87 4.68 26.46
C LEU A 599 17.78 3.46 26.51
N LEU A 600 17.25 2.32 26.94
CA LEU A 600 18.01 1.07 27.00
C LEU A 600 17.19 -0.07 26.40
N LYS A 601 17.74 -0.73 25.39
CA LYS A 601 17.28 -2.00 24.84
C LYS A 601 18.46 -2.94 24.69
N ILE A 602 18.47 -4.03 25.45
CA ILE A 602 19.55 -5.02 25.49
C ILE A 602 18.97 -6.41 25.74
N GLY A 603 19.67 -7.48 25.33
CA GLY A 603 19.22 -8.85 25.52
C GLY A 603 20.36 -9.85 25.61
N ASN A 604 20.11 -11.01 26.22
CA ASN A 604 21.02 -12.16 26.24
C ASN A 604 22.43 -11.86 26.79
N VAL A 605 22.51 -11.10 27.89
CA VAL A 605 23.77 -10.72 28.55
C VAL A 605 23.79 -11.10 30.03
N ARG A 606 24.98 -11.43 30.54
CA ARG A 606 25.24 -11.74 31.95
C ARG A 606 26.00 -10.60 32.62
N LEU A 607 25.67 -10.38 33.89
CA LEU A 607 26.35 -9.42 34.76
C LEU A 607 26.92 -10.18 35.97
N PRO A 608 28.07 -10.87 35.83
CA PRO A 608 28.62 -11.71 36.88
C PRO A 608 28.94 -10.93 38.16
N GLN A 609 29.29 -9.65 38.04
CA GLN A 609 29.57 -8.75 39.17
C GLN A 609 28.31 -8.11 39.79
N GLY A 610 27.11 -8.44 39.30
CA GLY A 610 25.87 -7.78 39.68
C GLY A 610 25.68 -6.43 38.98
N LEU A 611 24.68 -5.64 39.37
CA LEU A 611 24.43 -4.28 38.86
C LEU A 611 24.14 -3.35 40.04
N THR A 612 25.01 -2.38 40.28
CA THR A 612 24.92 -1.49 41.45
C THR A 612 24.20 -0.18 41.13
N PHE A 613 24.30 0.29 39.89
CA PHE A 613 23.74 1.56 39.44
C PHE A 613 23.09 1.44 38.05
N LEU A 614 21.98 2.13 37.89
CA LEU A 614 21.35 2.45 36.61
C LEU A 614 20.97 3.93 36.62
N SER A 615 21.00 4.57 35.45
CA SER A 615 20.64 5.97 35.29
C SER A 615 19.19 6.23 35.69
N ASN A 616 18.95 7.20 36.58
CA ASN A 616 17.61 7.64 36.97
C ASN A 616 16.89 8.44 35.86
N ASP A 617 17.59 8.75 34.75
CA ASP A 617 17.01 9.37 33.56
C ASP A 617 16.35 8.38 32.59
N LEU A 618 16.41 7.07 32.91
CA LEU A 618 15.77 6.02 32.11
C LEU A 618 14.27 6.24 31.94
N ARG A 619 13.83 6.18 30.69
CA ARG A 619 12.43 6.30 30.25
C ARG A 619 11.92 5.04 29.59
N LEU A 620 12.80 4.37 28.85
CA LEU A 620 12.56 3.05 28.28
C LEU A 620 13.65 2.11 28.78
N MET A 621 13.23 1.02 29.42
CA MET A 621 14.10 -0.08 29.78
C MET A 621 13.53 -1.37 29.19
N ASN A 622 14.14 -1.81 28.09
CA ASN A 622 13.89 -3.11 27.47
C ASN A 622 15.10 -4.03 27.73
N TRP A 623 14.91 -5.08 28.52
CA TRP A 623 15.99 -5.99 28.90
C TRP A 623 15.55 -7.45 28.80
N LEU A 624 15.81 -8.07 27.66
CA LEU A 624 15.54 -9.48 27.43
C LEU A 624 16.49 -10.35 28.27
N GLY A 625 15.91 -11.21 29.11
CA GLY A 625 16.68 -12.13 29.97
C GLY A 625 17.37 -11.43 31.14
N TYR A 626 16.76 -10.41 31.74
CA TYR A 626 17.36 -9.66 32.85
C TYR A 626 17.88 -10.60 33.97
N PRO A 627 19.18 -10.55 34.33
CA PRO A 627 19.83 -11.63 35.08
C PRO A 627 19.61 -11.55 36.60
N LEU A 628 19.23 -10.39 37.14
CA LEU A 628 19.15 -10.19 38.60
C LEU A 628 17.79 -10.59 39.19
N LYS A 629 17.80 -10.86 40.50
CA LYS A 629 16.60 -11.29 41.25
C LYS A 629 15.65 -10.13 41.57
N SER A 630 16.14 -8.90 41.56
CA SER A 630 15.41 -7.65 41.82
C SER A 630 16.17 -6.49 41.18
N MET A 631 15.54 -5.32 41.09
CA MET A 631 16.19 -4.09 40.60
C MET A 631 17.30 -3.59 41.55
N PRO A 632 18.28 -2.80 41.06
CA PRO A 632 19.34 -2.24 41.89
C PRO A 632 18.79 -1.31 42.98
N ARG A 633 19.32 -1.36 44.20
CA ARG A 633 18.83 -0.57 45.34
C ARG A 633 18.93 0.95 45.14
N ASN A 634 19.92 1.41 44.39
CA ASN A 634 20.19 2.84 44.16
C ASN A 634 19.47 3.39 42.91
N PHE A 635 18.60 2.60 42.28
CA PHE A 635 17.88 3.02 41.08
C PHE A 635 16.53 3.65 41.47
N SER A 636 16.32 4.91 41.06
CA SER A 636 15.07 5.66 41.24
C SER A 636 14.39 5.85 39.87
N PRO A 637 13.43 5.00 39.50
CA PRO A 637 12.81 5.00 38.16
C PRO A 637 11.75 6.10 37.94
N ASP A 638 11.89 7.29 38.53
CA ASP A 638 10.82 8.32 38.54
C ASP A 638 10.42 8.83 37.15
N LYS A 639 11.33 8.72 36.16
CA LYS A 639 11.11 9.12 34.77
C LYS A 639 10.76 7.95 33.84
N LEU A 640 10.65 6.73 34.39
CA LEU A 640 10.42 5.52 33.61
C LEU A 640 8.99 5.49 33.05
N VAL A 641 8.88 5.27 31.74
CA VAL A 641 7.61 5.21 31.00
C VAL A 641 7.28 3.78 30.61
N GLU A 642 8.28 3.01 30.18
CA GLU A 642 8.12 1.61 29.80
C GLU A 642 9.20 0.74 30.44
N LEU A 643 8.77 -0.35 31.07
CA LEU A 643 9.61 -1.39 31.63
C LEU A 643 9.26 -2.73 30.97
N ILE A 644 10.15 -3.23 30.12
CA ILE A 644 9.94 -4.44 29.30
C ILE A 644 11.10 -5.38 29.60
N MET A 645 10.90 -6.40 30.42
CA MET A 645 11.96 -7.34 30.79
C MET A 645 11.45 -8.79 30.68
N PRO A 646 11.23 -9.28 29.45
CA PRO A 646 10.80 -10.65 29.24
C PRO A 646 11.92 -11.64 29.62
N HIS A 647 11.55 -12.86 29.99
CA HIS A 647 12.43 -13.95 30.44
C HIS A 647 13.31 -13.60 31.65
N SER A 648 12.86 -12.68 32.52
CA SER A 648 13.66 -12.20 33.63
C SER A 648 13.85 -13.21 34.76
N CYS A 649 14.98 -13.09 35.45
CA CYS A 649 15.26 -13.82 36.69
C CYS A 649 14.64 -13.20 37.95
N ILE A 650 13.83 -12.16 37.79
CA ILE A 650 13.22 -11.39 38.86
C ILE A 650 12.27 -12.26 39.67
N LYS A 651 12.39 -12.16 41.00
CA LYS A 651 11.45 -12.75 41.97
C LYS A 651 10.45 -11.73 42.49
N GLN A 652 10.92 -10.49 42.65
CA GLN A 652 10.17 -9.31 43.07
C GLN A 652 10.80 -8.07 42.41
N LEU A 653 9.99 -7.18 41.84
CA LEU A 653 10.47 -6.08 41.01
C LEU A 653 11.29 -5.05 41.81
N TRP A 654 10.70 -4.46 42.85
CA TRP A 654 11.35 -3.53 43.77
C TRP A 654 10.66 -3.49 45.15
N GLU A 655 11.37 -2.97 46.15
CA GLU A 655 10.91 -2.85 47.55
C GLU A 655 10.72 -1.40 48.03
N GLY A 656 11.18 -0.37 47.28
CA GLY A 656 11.20 1.04 47.72
C GLY A 656 9.90 1.85 47.53
N ASP A 657 9.76 2.94 48.30
CA ASP A 657 8.56 3.79 48.45
C ASP A 657 8.36 4.88 47.37
N TRP A 658 8.58 4.55 46.08
CA TRP A 658 8.44 5.52 44.98
C TRP A 658 7.01 5.58 44.43
N SER A 659 6.65 6.72 43.82
CA SER A 659 5.42 6.91 43.05
C SER A 659 5.77 7.20 41.59
N LEU A 660 5.62 6.20 40.73
CA LEU A 660 6.04 6.24 39.32
C LEU A 660 4.90 6.72 38.43
N LYS A 661 4.67 8.02 38.43
CA LYS A 661 3.56 8.67 37.71
C LYS A 661 3.68 8.59 36.18
N TRP A 662 4.88 8.33 35.66
CA TRP A 662 5.13 8.28 34.22
C TRP A 662 5.00 6.88 33.62
N LEU A 663 5.00 5.83 34.46
CA LEU A 663 5.05 4.44 34.01
C LEU A 663 3.70 4.03 33.40
N ARG A 664 3.72 3.63 32.13
CA ARG A 664 2.56 3.20 31.34
C ARG A 664 2.55 1.72 31.03
N ILE A 665 3.71 1.11 30.84
CA ILE A 665 3.82 -0.30 30.45
C ILE A 665 4.77 -1.04 31.38
N ILE A 666 4.31 -2.17 31.91
CA ILE A 666 5.14 -3.19 32.53
C ILE A 666 4.92 -4.50 31.77
N ASP A 667 6.00 -5.04 31.23
CA ASP A 667 6.05 -6.37 30.62
C ASP A 667 7.15 -7.18 31.30
N LEU A 668 6.75 -8.27 31.97
CA LEU A 668 7.64 -9.24 32.60
C LEU A 668 7.35 -10.64 32.06
N SER A 669 6.95 -10.75 30.79
CA SER A 669 6.58 -12.04 30.20
C SER A 669 7.67 -13.10 30.42
N ASP A 670 7.26 -14.34 30.62
CA ASP A 670 8.14 -15.50 30.82
C ASP A 670 9.15 -15.36 31.97
N SER A 671 8.88 -14.47 32.92
CA SER A 671 9.64 -14.35 34.18
C SER A 671 9.26 -15.50 35.13
N ARG A 672 9.73 -16.72 34.80
CA ARG A 672 9.37 -17.98 35.49
C ARG A 672 9.73 -18.01 36.99
N LYS A 673 10.51 -17.06 37.48
CA LYS A 673 10.92 -16.93 38.89
C LYS A 673 10.06 -15.93 39.69
N LEU A 674 9.17 -15.18 39.03
CA LEU A 674 8.28 -14.22 39.67
C LEU A 674 7.25 -14.95 40.54
N ILE A 675 7.14 -14.58 41.82
CA ILE A 675 6.26 -15.27 42.80
C ILE A 675 5.03 -14.42 43.13
N MET A 676 5.22 -13.10 43.23
CA MET A 676 4.22 -12.10 43.63
C MET A 676 4.42 -10.81 42.83
N THR A 677 3.34 -10.05 42.63
CA THR A 677 3.38 -8.73 42.00
C THR A 677 3.89 -7.64 42.97
N LEU A 678 4.14 -6.44 42.44
CA LEU A 678 4.38 -5.23 43.24
C LEU A 678 3.06 -4.66 43.81
N ASN A 679 3.19 -3.72 44.75
CA ASN A 679 2.08 -2.84 45.15
C ASN A 679 1.80 -1.81 44.04
N PHE A 680 0.63 -1.90 43.43
CA PHE A 680 0.21 -1.10 42.28
C PHE A 680 -0.21 0.33 42.63
N ALA A 681 -0.46 0.66 43.91
CA ALA A 681 -0.73 2.03 44.34
C ALA A 681 0.42 3.00 43.97
N ARG A 682 1.62 2.45 43.76
CA ARG A 682 2.83 3.17 43.36
C ARG A 682 2.92 3.47 41.87
N VAL A 683 2.09 2.85 41.01
CA VAL A 683 2.12 2.99 39.54
C VAL A 683 0.73 3.37 38.99
N PRO A 684 0.13 4.48 39.46
CA PRO A 684 -1.31 4.77 39.26
C PRO A 684 -1.72 4.97 37.78
N ASN A 685 -0.76 5.27 36.92
CA ASN A 685 -0.98 5.62 35.51
C ASN A 685 -0.69 4.47 34.54
N LEU A 686 -0.56 3.24 35.05
CA LEU A 686 -0.26 2.06 34.26
C LEU A 686 -1.40 1.75 33.28
N GLU A 687 -1.06 1.59 32.00
CA GLU A 687 -1.98 1.28 30.90
C GLU A 687 -1.91 -0.19 30.47
N LYS A 688 -0.73 -0.82 30.57
CA LYS A 688 -0.54 -2.23 30.17
C LYS A 688 0.29 -2.99 31.21
N LEU A 689 -0.22 -4.13 31.64
CA LEU A 689 0.46 -5.07 32.51
C LEU A 689 0.50 -6.46 31.86
N ILE A 690 1.69 -6.90 31.47
CA ILE A 690 1.93 -8.17 30.77
C ILE A 690 2.80 -9.05 31.67
N LEU A 691 2.22 -10.13 32.19
CA LEU A 691 2.88 -11.15 33.01
C LEU A 691 2.71 -12.55 32.42
N LYS A 692 2.43 -12.64 31.11
CA LYS A 692 2.33 -13.89 30.34
C LYS A 692 3.47 -14.84 30.69
N GLY A 693 3.23 -16.14 30.85
CA GLY A 693 4.26 -17.15 31.08
C GLY A 693 4.93 -17.10 32.47
N CYS A 694 4.48 -16.23 33.39
CA CYS A 694 4.96 -16.20 34.77
C CYS A 694 4.43 -17.39 35.58
N THR A 695 4.97 -18.58 35.32
CA THR A 695 4.46 -19.86 35.83
C THR A 695 4.48 -20.01 37.36
N LYS A 696 5.34 -19.30 38.09
CA LYS A 696 5.39 -19.31 39.57
C LYS A 696 4.53 -18.24 40.24
N LEU A 697 3.94 -17.34 39.47
CA LEU A 697 3.04 -16.31 39.99
C LEU A 697 1.83 -17.00 40.61
N SER A 698 1.59 -16.75 41.90
CA SER A 698 0.53 -17.43 42.66
C SER A 698 -0.55 -16.49 43.19
N LYS A 699 -0.19 -15.21 43.39
CA LYS A 699 -1.06 -14.16 43.92
C LYS A 699 -0.77 -12.83 43.23
N ILE A 700 -1.82 -12.05 43.04
CA ILE A 700 -1.76 -10.66 42.57
C ILE A 700 -2.19 -9.76 43.73
N ASP A 701 -1.48 -8.66 43.91
CA ASP A 701 -1.74 -7.69 44.98
C ASP A 701 -3.12 -7.03 44.83
N SER A 702 -3.83 -6.81 45.94
CA SER A 702 -5.17 -6.24 45.94
C SER A 702 -5.23 -4.79 45.46
N SER A 703 -4.12 -4.05 45.53
CA SER A 703 -3.99 -2.68 44.98
C SER A 703 -4.14 -2.62 43.46
N LEU A 704 -4.25 -3.76 42.75
CA LEU A 704 -4.54 -3.79 41.32
C LEU A 704 -5.77 -2.93 40.98
N GLY A 705 -6.79 -2.91 41.83
CA GLY A 705 -8.00 -2.10 41.64
C GLY A 705 -7.78 -0.58 41.60
N ASP A 706 -6.62 -0.10 42.06
CA ASP A 706 -6.27 1.32 42.03
C ASP A 706 -5.87 1.80 40.62
N LEU A 707 -5.59 0.88 39.69
CA LEU A 707 -5.13 1.19 38.33
C LEU A 707 -6.27 1.62 37.39
N LYS A 708 -6.82 2.81 37.60
CA LYS A 708 -7.97 3.32 36.83
C LYS A 708 -7.70 3.51 35.33
N HIS A 709 -6.43 3.55 34.91
CA HIS A 709 -6.01 3.71 33.51
C HIS A 709 -5.59 2.40 32.83
N LEU A 710 -5.68 1.26 33.50
CA LEU A 710 -5.25 -0.02 32.93
C LEU A 710 -6.18 -0.42 31.78
N ILE A 711 -5.62 -0.61 30.59
CA ILE A 711 -6.31 -0.99 29.35
C ILE A 711 -6.13 -2.47 29.06
N LEU A 712 -4.94 -3.03 29.33
CA LEU A 712 -4.60 -4.43 29.06
C LEU A 712 -3.99 -5.10 30.29
N LEU A 713 -4.54 -6.26 30.65
CA LEU A 713 -4.00 -7.18 31.64
C LEU A 713 -3.81 -8.57 31.02
N ASP A 714 -2.56 -8.99 30.86
CA ASP A 714 -2.20 -10.31 30.31
C ASP A 714 -1.53 -11.19 31.37
N LEU A 715 -2.22 -12.26 31.75
CA LEU A 715 -1.81 -13.28 32.71
C LEU A 715 -1.75 -14.67 32.06
N THR A 716 -1.65 -14.74 30.73
CA THR A 716 -1.65 -15.99 29.97
C THR A 716 -0.58 -16.94 30.50
N ASN A 717 -0.86 -18.24 30.65
CA ASN A 717 0.06 -19.27 31.14
C ASN A 717 0.65 -19.01 32.55
N CYS A 718 -0.01 -18.21 33.40
CA CYS A 718 0.29 -18.13 34.83
C CYS A 718 -0.23 -19.39 35.59
N LYS A 719 0.40 -20.54 35.33
CA LYS A 719 -0.07 -21.88 35.75
C LYS A 719 -0.33 -22.07 37.26
N ASN A 720 0.31 -21.27 38.13
CA ASN A 720 0.12 -21.36 39.59
C ASN A 720 -0.86 -20.33 40.16
N LEU A 721 -1.43 -19.45 39.32
CA LEU A 721 -2.41 -18.47 39.75
C LEU A 721 -3.70 -19.20 40.14
N SER A 722 -4.12 -19.03 41.40
CA SER A 722 -5.26 -19.77 41.98
C SER A 722 -6.52 -18.93 42.15
N SER A 723 -6.38 -17.61 42.20
CA SER A 723 -7.50 -16.67 42.34
C SER A 723 -7.09 -15.27 41.88
N LEU A 724 -8.07 -14.46 41.50
CA LEU A 724 -7.91 -13.03 41.22
C LEU A 724 -8.44 -12.20 42.40
N PRO A 725 -7.83 -11.05 42.72
CA PRO A 725 -8.36 -10.16 43.76
C PRO A 725 -9.70 -9.57 43.31
N GLY A 726 -10.70 -9.54 44.19
CA GLY A 726 -12.01 -8.92 43.89
C GLY A 726 -11.93 -7.45 43.48
N ALA A 727 -10.85 -6.76 43.87
CA ALA A 727 -10.54 -5.39 43.46
C ALA A 727 -10.37 -5.21 41.94
N ILE A 728 -10.11 -6.29 41.18
CA ILE A 728 -10.04 -6.24 39.71
C ILE A 728 -11.31 -5.67 39.08
N CYS A 729 -12.48 -5.89 39.71
CA CYS A 729 -13.77 -5.39 39.26
C CYS A 729 -13.91 -3.86 39.32
N SER A 730 -12.90 -3.13 39.81
CA SER A 730 -12.89 -1.67 39.88
C SER A 730 -12.07 -1.01 38.76
N LEU A 731 -11.57 -1.80 37.80
CA LEU A 731 -10.79 -1.37 36.64
C LEU A 731 -11.70 -0.88 35.50
N THR A 732 -12.14 0.37 35.56
CA THR A 732 -13.14 0.93 34.62
C THR A 732 -12.64 1.12 33.19
N SER A 733 -11.31 1.24 32.97
CA SER A 733 -10.72 1.45 31.63
C SER A 733 -10.24 0.17 30.94
N LEU A 734 -10.39 -0.99 31.59
CA LEU A 734 -9.85 -2.26 31.10
C LEU A 734 -10.62 -2.72 29.87
N LYS A 735 -9.91 -2.92 28.76
CA LYS A 735 -10.46 -3.39 27.48
C LYS A 735 -10.16 -4.86 27.22
N THR A 736 -8.97 -5.33 27.61
CA THR A 736 -8.51 -6.70 27.34
C THR A 736 -8.04 -7.36 28.63
N LEU A 737 -8.64 -8.52 28.96
CA LEU A 737 -8.23 -9.40 30.05
C LEU A 737 -8.00 -10.81 29.51
N THR A 738 -6.75 -11.28 29.57
CA THR A 738 -6.41 -12.68 29.24
C THR A 738 -5.84 -13.42 30.43
N LEU A 739 -6.43 -14.58 30.69
CA LEU A 739 -6.14 -15.53 31.77
C LEU A 739 -5.91 -16.93 31.19
N SER A 740 -5.78 -17.04 29.87
CA SER A 740 -5.67 -18.31 29.15
C SER A 740 -4.53 -19.17 29.70
N GLY A 741 -4.71 -20.47 29.90
CA GLY A 741 -3.72 -21.39 30.45
C GLY A 741 -3.42 -21.22 31.95
N CYS A 742 -4.22 -20.47 32.71
CA CYS A 742 -4.15 -20.42 34.17
C CYS A 742 -4.78 -21.69 34.80
N LEU A 743 -4.06 -22.80 34.75
CA LEU A 743 -4.55 -24.14 35.10
C LEU A 743 -5.15 -24.31 36.52
N LYS A 744 -4.80 -23.45 37.48
CA LYS A 744 -5.28 -23.50 38.88
C LYS A 744 -6.41 -22.51 39.19
N LEU A 745 -6.77 -21.65 38.24
CA LEU A 745 -7.83 -20.66 38.42
C LEU A 745 -9.18 -21.37 38.28
N ASP A 746 -9.88 -21.59 39.40
CA ASP A 746 -11.16 -22.33 39.44
C ASP A 746 -12.39 -21.43 39.57
N ASN A 747 -12.20 -20.13 39.78
CA ASN A 747 -13.26 -19.15 39.97
C ASN A 747 -12.91 -17.75 39.44
N MET A 748 -13.96 -16.98 39.15
CA MET A 748 -13.89 -15.56 38.77
C MET A 748 -14.59 -14.69 39.82
N PRO A 749 -14.21 -13.42 39.97
CA PRO A 749 -14.83 -12.54 40.96
C PRO A 749 -16.32 -12.28 40.66
N MET A 750 -17.17 -12.30 41.70
CA MET A 750 -18.63 -12.21 41.54
C MET A 750 -19.12 -10.94 40.82
N ASN A 751 -18.38 -9.83 40.94
CA ASN A 751 -18.73 -8.51 40.37
C ASN A 751 -18.00 -8.21 39.05
N LEU A 752 -17.63 -9.24 38.27
CA LEU A 752 -16.92 -9.06 36.99
C LEU A 752 -17.67 -8.13 36.03
N GLY A 753 -19.00 -8.12 36.08
CA GLY A 753 -19.87 -7.22 35.31
C GLY A 753 -19.61 -5.72 35.47
N ASN A 754 -18.89 -5.29 36.52
CA ASN A 754 -18.52 -3.89 36.72
C ASN A 754 -17.45 -3.40 35.73
N LEU A 755 -16.84 -4.30 34.95
CA LEU A 755 -15.87 -3.97 33.90
C LEU A 755 -16.58 -3.50 32.63
N GLU A 756 -17.32 -2.39 32.72
CA GLU A 756 -18.18 -1.89 31.63
C GLU A 756 -17.42 -1.64 30.32
N GLY A 757 -16.13 -1.30 30.39
CA GLY A 757 -15.25 -1.06 29.23
C GLY A 757 -14.62 -2.30 28.59
N LEU A 758 -14.86 -3.51 29.12
CA LEU A 758 -14.19 -4.73 28.67
C LEU A 758 -14.69 -5.15 27.28
N GLU A 759 -13.76 -5.29 26.33
CA GLU A 759 -14.02 -5.68 24.94
C GLU A 759 -13.57 -7.13 24.68
N GLU A 760 -12.55 -7.63 25.38
CA GLU A 760 -12.00 -8.98 25.19
C GLU A 760 -11.73 -9.69 26.51
N LEU A 761 -12.29 -10.90 26.67
CA LEU A 761 -12.08 -11.78 27.81
C LEU A 761 -11.70 -13.19 27.33
N ASP A 762 -10.49 -13.61 27.67
CA ASP A 762 -10.01 -14.96 27.39
C ASP A 762 -9.67 -15.69 28.71
N VAL A 763 -10.40 -16.76 29.00
CA VAL A 763 -10.18 -17.64 30.16
C VAL A 763 -9.94 -19.09 29.73
N SER A 764 -9.49 -19.30 28.50
CA SER A 764 -9.26 -20.63 27.92
C SER A 764 -8.30 -21.48 28.76
N GLY A 765 -8.50 -22.79 28.86
CA GLY A 765 -7.60 -23.71 29.57
C GLY A 765 -7.47 -23.41 31.06
N THR A 766 -8.49 -22.79 31.67
CA THR A 766 -8.58 -22.61 33.12
C THR A 766 -9.42 -23.73 33.76
N ALA A 767 -9.46 -23.77 35.09
CA ALA A 767 -10.27 -24.71 35.85
C ALA A 767 -11.67 -24.15 36.20
N ILE A 768 -12.10 -23.08 35.52
CA ILE A 768 -13.41 -22.45 35.73
C ILE A 768 -14.52 -23.43 35.31
N ARG A 769 -15.54 -23.56 36.17
CA ARG A 769 -16.73 -24.39 35.91
C ARG A 769 -18.01 -23.58 35.69
N GLU A 770 -18.13 -22.46 36.37
CA GLU A 770 -19.31 -21.61 36.32
C GLU A 770 -18.82 -20.15 36.34
N PRO A 771 -18.98 -19.39 35.24
CA PRO A 771 -18.69 -17.98 35.24
C PRO A 771 -19.76 -17.22 36.07
N PRO A 772 -19.41 -16.07 36.67
CA PRO A 772 -20.34 -15.31 37.50
C PRO A 772 -21.50 -14.78 36.66
N SER A 773 -22.71 -14.76 37.23
CA SER A 773 -23.92 -14.23 36.55
C SER A 773 -23.76 -12.78 36.11
N SER A 774 -22.90 -12.00 36.77
CA SER A 774 -22.60 -10.62 36.36
C SER A 774 -21.87 -10.51 35.01
N ILE A 775 -21.38 -11.60 34.42
CA ILE A 775 -20.79 -11.59 33.06
C ILE A 775 -21.78 -11.02 32.03
N LEU A 776 -23.08 -11.21 32.26
CA LEU A 776 -24.20 -10.64 31.50
C LEU A 776 -24.19 -9.11 31.41
N CYS A 777 -23.54 -8.42 32.35
CA CYS A 777 -23.49 -6.96 32.38
C CYS A 777 -22.41 -6.37 31.45
N LEU A 778 -21.56 -7.20 30.84
CA LEU A 778 -20.46 -6.78 29.97
C LEU A 778 -20.96 -6.45 28.55
N LYS A 779 -21.73 -5.37 28.43
CA LYS A 779 -22.40 -4.98 27.18
C LYS A 779 -21.45 -4.65 26.02
N ASN A 780 -20.20 -4.27 26.30
CA ASN A 780 -19.18 -3.93 25.30
C ASN A 780 -18.28 -5.10 24.90
N LEU A 781 -18.50 -6.29 25.46
CA LEU A 781 -17.67 -7.46 25.20
C LEU A 781 -17.86 -7.93 23.75
N LYS A 782 -16.77 -7.99 22.99
CA LYS A 782 -16.71 -8.41 21.59
C LYS A 782 -16.17 -9.82 21.44
N LYS A 783 -15.18 -10.21 22.26
CA LYS A 783 -14.56 -11.54 22.21
C LYS A 783 -14.62 -12.21 23.58
N LEU A 784 -15.12 -13.44 23.60
CA LEU A 784 -15.21 -14.28 24.79
C LEU A 784 -14.72 -15.69 24.48
N SER A 785 -13.71 -16.16 25.21
CA SER A 785 -13.21 -17.52 25.07
C SER A 785 -13.18 -18.27 26.40
N PHE A 786 -13.80 -19.45 26.41
CA PHE A 786 -13.75 -20.46 27.46
C PHE A 786 -13.03 -21.73 27.00
N GLN A 787 -12.45 -21.77 25.80
CA GLN A 787 -11.88 -22.99 25.20
C GLN A 787 -11.12 -23.86 26.20
N GLY A 788 -11.45 -25.14 26.32
CA GLY A 788 -10.73 -26.08 27.20
C GLY A 788 -11.07 -25.97 28.69
N CYS A 789 -12.05 -25.15 29.10
CA CYS A 789 -12.51 -25.08 30.49
C CYS A 789 -13.32 -26.32 30.86
N ASN A 790 -12.68 -27.28 31.55
CA ASN A 790 -13.31 -28.55 31.95
C ASN A 790 -13.42 -28.72 33.48
N GLY A 791 -13.17 -27.65 34.25
CA GLY A 791 -13.08 -27.70 35.70
C GLY A 791 -11.83 -28.44 36.23
N PRO A 792 -11.58 -28.42 37.56
CA PRO A 792 -10.51 -29.21 38.15
C PRO A 792 -10.74 -30.71 37.94
N SER A 793 -9.67 -31.44 37.61
CA SER A 793 -9.68 -32.90 37.50
C SER A 793 -10.11 -33.55 38.84
N SER A 794 -10.89 -34.63 38.77
CA SER A 794 -11.41 -35.33 39.97
C SER A 794 -10.32 -35.77 40.96
N LYS A 795 -9.08 -35.94 40.47
CA LYS A 795 -7.88 -36.28 41.25
C LYS A 795 -7.34 -35.13 42.11
N SER A 796 -7.82 -33.89 41.92
CA SER A 796 -7.33 -32.69 42.61
C SER A 796 -8.22 -32.24 43.78
N TRP A 797 -9.33 -32.93 44.06
CA TRP A 797 -10.23 -32.54 45.14
C TRP A 797 -9.73 -32.99 46.51
N SER A 798 -9.76 -32.06 47.47
CA SER A 798 -9.74 -32.45 48.88
C SER A 798 -11.05 -33.19 49.20
N ARG A 799 -11.00 -34.17 50.12
CA ARG A 799 -12.20 -34.91 50.58
C ARG A 799 -13.35 -33.99 50.97
N LYS A 800 -13.05 -32.80 51.51
CA LYS A 800 -14.03 -31.77 51.88
C LYS A 800 -14.66 -31.08 50.67
N LYS A 801 -13.88 -30.65 49.65
CA LYS A 801 -14.42 -30.05 48.41
C LYS A 801 -15.28 -31.04 47.60
N LEU A 802 -14.91 -32.33 47.61
CA LEU A 802 -15.68 -33.41 46.98
C LEU A 802 -17.01 -33.64 47.71
N LEU A 803 -17.01 -33.62 49.05
CA LEU A 803 -18.21 -33.77 49.86
C LEU A 803 -19.15 -32.56 49.71
N ASP A 804 -18.62 -31.33 49.78
CA ASP A 804 -19.41 -30.10 49.57
C ASP A 804 -20.01 -30.09 48.15
N PHE A 805 -19.28 -30.58 47.14
CA PHE A 805 -19.80 -30.72 45.77
C PHE A 805 -20.94 -31.75 45.67
N LEU A 806 -20.76 -32.94 46.25
CA LEU A 806 -21.78 -34.00 46.25
C LEU A 806 -23.02 -33.62 47.07
N LEU A 807 -22.88 -32.76 48.08
CA LEU A 807 -23.99 -32.29 48.92
C LEU A 807 -24.79 -31.13 48.27
N MET A 808 -24.21 -30.40 47.32
CA MET A 808 -24.82 -29.19 46.72
C MET A 808 -25.61 -29.45 45.43
N ARG A 809 -25.59 -30.65 44.83
CA ARG A 809 -26.34 -30.94 43.58
C ARG A 809 -27.00 -32.33 43.58
N LYS A 810 -28.23 -32.39 43.03
CA LYS A 810 -29.05 -33.60 42.87
C LYS A 810 -28.64 -34.51 41.69
N THR A 811 -27.67 -34.12 40.86
CA THR A 811 -27.25 -34.87 39.66
C THR A 811 -25.73 -35.05 39.64
N PRO A 812 -25.21 -36.28 39.83
CA PRO A 812 -23.77 -36.58 39.82
C PRO A 812 -23.05 -36.38 38.47
N ASP A 813 -23.80 -36.18 37.37
CA ASP A 813 -23.28 -36.34 36.00
C ASP A 813 -22.74 -35.05 35.33
N LEU A 814 -22.87 -33.87 35.97
CA LEU A 814 -22.42 -32.60 35.39
C LEU A 814 -20.95 -32.32 35.72
N MET A 815 -20.04 -32.91 34.94
CA MET A 815 -18.58 -32.70 35.08
C MET A 815 -18.00 -31.60 34.17
N GLY A 816 -18.80 -30.95 33.32
CA GLY A 816 -18.36 -29.90 32.36
C GLY A 816 -18.69 -28.46 32.75
N LEU A 817 -18.37 -27.51 31.86
CA LEU A 817 -18.69 -26.08 32.02
C LEU A 817 -20.22 -25.86 32.01
N VAL A 818 -20.73 -25.05 32.94
CA VAL A 818 -22.12 -24.59 32.96
C VAL A 818 -22.15 -23.12 32.56
N LEU A 819 -22.78 -22.81 31.42
CA LEU A 819 -22.98 -21.45 30.98
C LEU A 819 -24.26 -20.87 31.61
N PRO A 820 -24.21 -19.65 32.19
CA PRO A 820 -25.42 -18.91 32.52
C PRO A 820 -26.12 -18.44 31.23
N SER A 821 -27.25 -17.76 31.40
CA SER A 821 -27.83 -16.94 30.32
C SER A 821 -26.74 -16.07 29.67
N VAL A 822 -26.82 -15.91 28.35
CA VAL A 822 -25.90 -15.10 27.53
C VAL A 822 -26.59 -13.88 26.91
N SER A 823 -27.89 -13.72 27.14
CA SER A 823 -28.75 -12.65 26.59
C SER A 823 -28.24 -11.21 26.73
N GLY A 824 -27.39 -10.93 27.74
CA GLY A 824 -26.84 -9.59 28.00
C GLY A 824 -25.62 -9.20 27.15
N LEU A 825 -25.02 -10.13 26.40
CA LEU A 825 -23.77 -9.94 25.64
C LEU A 825 -24.02 -9.46 24.20
N CYS A 826 -24.83 -8.41 24.02
CA CYS A 826 -25.33 -8.01 22.70
C CYS A 826 -24.25 -7.57 21.69
N SER A 827 -23.06 -7.13 22.15
CA SER A 827 -21.95 -6.70 21.28
C SER A 827 -20.97 -7.81 20.92
N LEU A 828 -21.22 -9.05 21.36
CA LEU A 828 -20.30 -10.17 21.19
C LEU A 828 -20.24 -10.56 19.70
N THR A 829 -19.04 -10.50 19.12
CA THR A 829 -18.77 -10.90 17.73
C THR A 829 -18.08 -12.26 17.64
N ARG A 830 -17.35 -12.67 18.69
CA ARG A 830 -16.65 -13.97 18.73
C ARG A 830 -16.88 -14.70 20.05
N LEU A 831 -17.35 -15.94 19.95
CA LEU A 831 -17.54 -16.83 21.10
C LEU A 831 -16.86 -18.18 20.84
N ASN A 832 -15.87 -18.51 21.67
CA ASN A 832 -15.17 -19.80 21.61
C ASN A 832 -15.40 -20.59 22.90
N ILE A 833 -16.08 -21.73 22.78
CA ILE A 833 -16.39 -22.65 23.88
C ILE A 833 -15.99 -24.09 23.48
N ARG A 834 -14.91 -24.22 22.69
CA ARG A 834 -14.40 -25.52 22.24
C ARG A 834 -13.88 -26.36 23.41
N ASN A 835 -14.04 -27.68 23.38
CA ASN A 835 -13.49 -28.64 24.34
C ASN A 835 -13.82 -28.33 25.82
N CYS A 836 -15.06 -27.94 26.12
CA CYS A 836 -15.50 -27.54 27.47
C CYS A 836 -16.44 -28.56 28.14
N ASN A 837 -16.63 -29.73 27.50
CA ASN A 837 -17.50 -30.81 27.97
C ASN A 837 -18.95 -30.34 28.24
N LEU A 838 -19.47 -29.41 27.43
CA LEU A 838 -20.86 -28.95 27.55
C LEU A 838 -21.82 -30.08 27.18
N GLN A 839 -22.89 -30.20 27.97
CA GLN A 839 -24.02 -31.12 27.74
C GLN A 839 -25.20 -30.43 27.05
N ALA A 840 -25.33 -29.11 27.23
CA ALA A 840 -26.37 -28.30 26.62
C ALA A 840 -25.87 -26.87 26.44
N ILE A 841 -26.45 -26.17 25.46
CA ILE A 841 -26.19 -24.75 25.19
C ILE A 841 -27.42 -23.95 25.65
N PRO A 842 -27.24 -22.77 26.28
CA PRO A 842 -28.36 -21.93 26.68
C PRO A 842 -29.32 -21.61 25.52
N SER A 843 -30.64 -21.72 25.76
CA SER A 843 -31.68 -21.45 24.75
C SER A 843 -31.79 -19.98 24.35
N ASP A 844 -31.12 -19.08 25.06
CA ASP A 844 -31.06 -17.65 24.76
C ASP A 844 -29.81 -17.26 23.95
N ILE A 845 -29.03 -18.23 23.43
CA ILE A 845 -27.88 -17.98 22.54
C ILE A 845 -28.25 -17.14 21.31
N GLY A 846 -29.50 -17.27 20.82
CA GLY A 846 -30.02 -16.47 19.71
C GLY A 846 -30.09 -14.96 19.98
N CYS A 847 -29.99 -14.53 21.24
CA CYS A 847 -29.96 -13.11 21.61
C CYS A 847 -28.64 -12.40 21.21
N LEU A 848 -27.60 -13.16 20.83
CA LEU A 848 -26.30 -12.62 20.43
C LEU A 848 -26.32 -12.11 18.98
N SER A 849 -27.11 -11.07 18.71
CA SER A 849 -27.37 -10.56 17.36
C SER A 849 -26.13 -10.10 16.59
N SER A 850 -25.04 -9.75 17.28
CA SER A 850 -23.78 -9.30 16.67
C SER A 850 -22.76 -10.42 16.43
N LEU A 851 -23.08 -11.68 16.75
CA LEU A 851 -22.13 -12.78 16.68
C LEU A 851 -21.77 -13.11 15.23
N GLU A 852 -20.47 -13.12 14.93
CA GLU A 852 -19.90 -13.41 13.61
C GLU A 852 -19.16 -14.75 13.61
N GLU A 853 -18.52 -15.13 14.72
CA GLU A 853 -17.72 -16.36 14.86
C GLU A 853 -18.15 -17.14 16.11
N LEU A 854 -18.51 -18.42 15.94
CA LEU A 854 -18.94 -19.31 17.03
C LEU A 854 -18.27 -20.69 16.92
N ASP A 855 -17.41 -21.03 17.88
CA ASP A 855 -16.77 -22.35 18.00
C ASP A 855 -17.31 -23.13 19.20
N LEU A 856 -17.98 -24.25 18.91
CA LEU A 856 -18.59 -25.19 19.85
C LEU A 856 -17.94 -26.58 19.78
N SER A 857 -16.83 -26.73 19.07
CA SER A 857 -16.22 -28.01 18.74
C SER A 857 -15.81 -28.82 20.00
N GLY A 858 -15.83 -30.15 19.92
CA GLY A 858 -15.36 -31.06 20.98
C GLY A 858 -16.20 -31.05 22.26
N ASN A 859 -17.49 -30.76 22.14
CA ASN A 859 -18.46 -30.86 23.24
C ASN A 859 -19.38 -32.09 23.07
N ASN A 860 -20.21 -32.36 24.08
CA ASN A 860 -21.00 -33.61 24.19
C ASN A 860 -22.52 -33.36 24.21
N PHE A 861 -22.99 -32.25 23.63
CA PHE A 861 -24.41 -31.99 23.49
C PHE A 861 -25.02 -32.83 22.36
N VAL A 862 -26.28 -33.22 22.52
CA VAL A 862 -27.01 -34.04 21.53
C VAL A 862 -27.67 -33.19 20.44
N CYS A 863 -28.13 -31.99 20.81
CA CYS A 863 -28.78 -31.05 19.91
C CYS A 863 -28.36 -29.61 20.21
N LEU A 864 -28.51 -28.75 19.20
CA LEU A 864 -28.34 -27.30 19.30
C LEU A 864 -29.72 -26.64 19.52
N PRO A 865 -29.81 -25.55 20.30
CA PRO A 865 -31.08 -24.86 20.52
C PRO A 865 -31.61 -24.22 19.24
N GLU A 866 -32.93 -24.23 19.03
CA GLU A 866 -33.55 -23.65 17.82
C GLU A 866 -33.16 -22.17 17.63
N SER A 867 -32.98 -21.43 18.72
CA SER A 867 -32.59 -20.02 18.72
C SER A 867 -31.28 -19.72 17.98
N ILE A 868 -30.41 -20.71 17.70
CA ILE A 868 -29.21 -20.49 16.87
C ILE A 868 -29.57 -19.91 15.48
N ASN A 869 -30.78 -20.21 14.97
CA ASN A 869 -31.27 -19.67 13.70
C ASN A 869 -31.51 -18.15 13.73
N GLN A 870 -31.44 -17.50 14.90
CA GLN A 870 -31.62 -16.06 15.08
C GLN A 870 -30.31 -15.28 14.92
N LEU A 871 -29.16 -15.96 14.82
CA LEU A 871 -27.82 -15.38 14.69
C LEU A 871 -27.55 -14.87 13.26
N SER A 872 -28.20 -13.78 12.87
CA SER A 872 -28.21 -13.28 11.48
C SER A 872 -26.86 -12.78 10.93
N ASN A 873 -25.87 -12.55 11.80
CA ASN A 873 -24.54 -12.07 11.41
C ASN A 873 -23.47 -13.17 11.41
N LEU A 874 -23.83 -14.42 11.73
CA LEU A 874 -22.89 -15.52 11.89
C LEU A 874 -22.25 -15.88 10.55
N ARG A 875 -20.92 -15.81 10.48
CA ARG A 875 -20.12 -16.09 9.27
C ARG A 875 -19.31 -17.36 9.41
N GLU A 876 -18.84 -17.67 10.61
CA GLU A 876 -18.02 -18.85 10.87
C GLU A 876 -18.60 -19.64 12.04
N PHE A 877 -18.94 -20.90 11.80
CA PHE A 877 -19.56 -21.79 12.76
C PHE A 877 -18.85 -23.13 12.79
N TRP A 878 -18.16 -23.42 13.89
CA TRP A 878 -17.42 -24.67 14.08
C TRP A 878 -18.10 -25.52 15.15
N VAL A 879 -18.41 -26.76 14.80
CA VAL A 879 -18.99 -27.78 15.67
C VAL A 879 -18.35 -29.13 15.39
N GLU A 880 -17.03 -29.16 15.30
CA GLU A 880 -16.28 -30.34 14.93
C GLU A 880 -16.12 -31.28 16.14
N ASN A 881 -15.95 -32.59 15.94
CA ASN A 881 -15.79 -33.62 16.98
C ASN A 881 -16.87 -33.62 18.08
N CYS A 882 -18.07 -33.11 17.80
CA CYS A 882 -19.21 -33.22 18.71
C CYS A 882 -19.86 -34.59 18.51
N LYS A 883 -19.25 -35.63 19.08
CA LYS A 883 -19.56 -37.04 18.75
C LYS A 883 -21.01 -37.44 19.02
N SER A 884 -21.69 -36.78 19.96
CA SER A 884 -23.09 -37.04 20.32
C SER A 884 -24.11 -36.19 19.54
N LEU A 885 -23.67 -35.24 18.72
CA LEU A 885 -24.55 -34.34 17.98
C LEU A 885 -25.31 -35.09 16.88
N GLN A 886 -26.64 -35.03 16.92
CA GLN A 886 -27.52 -35.74 15.99
C GLN A 886 -28.08 -34.85 14.86
N LEU A 887 -28.25 -33.55 15.12
CA LEU A 887 -28.94 -32.62 14.21
C LEU A 887 -28.22 -31.28 14.14
N LEU A 888 -28.01 -30.77 12.91
CA LEU A 888 -27.63 -29.38 12.65
C LEU A 888 -28.87 -28.51 12.32
N PRO A 889 -29.03 -27.33 12.95
CA PRO A 889 -30.18 -26.45 12.75
C PRO A 889 -30.17 -25.73 11.39
N GLU A 890 -31.32 -25.18 11.00
CA GLU A 890 -31.45 -24.34 9.80
C GLU A 890 -30.82 -22.96 10.03
N PHE A 891 -29.83 -22.58 9.22
CA PHE A 891 -29.24 -21.24 9.25
C PHE A 891 -30.02 -20.32 8.31
N ARG A 892 -30.96 -19.56 8.86
CA ARG A 892 -31.62 -18.48 8.13
C ARG A 892 -30.83 -17.19 8.42
N LEU A 893 -30.52 -16.41 7.38
CA LEU A 893 -30.20 -14.95 7.44
C LEU A 893 -28.74 -14.49 7.25
N SER A 894 -27.72 -15.36 7.16
CA SER A 894 -26.33 -14.91 6.87
C SER A 894 -26.03 -14.86 5.35
N PRO A 895 -25.42 -13.78 4.81
CA PRO A 895 -25.09 -13.68 3.39
C PRO A 895 -23.96 -14.65 2.95
N SER A 896 -23.06 -15.00 3.87
CA SER A 896 -21.93 -15.92 3.67
C SER A 896 -21.69 -16.67 4.97
N ILE A 897 -21.69 -18.00 4.94
CA ILE A 897 -21.41 -18.82 6.13
C ILE A 897 -20.44 -19.96 5.81
N TRP A 898 -19.48 -20.16 6.70
CA TRP A 898 -18.60 -21.31 6.79
C TRP A 898 -19.04 -22.15 7.98
N VAL A 899 -19.57 -23.34 7.70
CA VAL A 899 -19.93 -24.35 8.70
C VAL A 899 -18.97 -25.54 8.62
N THR A 900 -18.39 -25.94 9.75
CA THR A 900 -17.68 -27.22 9.84
C THR A 900 -18.19 -28.06 11.00
N ALA A 901 -18.49 -29.33 10.72
CA ALA A 901 -18.94 -30.32 11.71
C ALA A 901 -18.16 -31.64 11.58
N ASN A 902 -16.92 -31.56 11.11
CA ASN A 902 -16.03 -32.70 10.90
C ASN A 902 -15.94 -33.58 12.16
N GLY A 903 -16.02 -34.91 12.01
CA GLY A 903 -15.92 -35.86 13.13
C GLY A 903 -17.16 -35.99 14.01
N CYS A 904 -18.30 -35.42 13.62
CA CYS A 904 -19.60 -35.65 14.28
C CYS A 904 -20.20 -36.99 13.84
N ILE A 905 -19.71 -38.08 14.43
CA ILE A 905 -20.06 -39.45 14.01
C ILE A 905 -21.54 -39.81 14.17
N SER A 906 -22.25 -39.21 15.14
CA SER A 906 -23.69 -39.45 15.37
C SER A 906 -24.62 -38.51 14.63
N LEU A 907 -24.08 -37.68 13.71
CA LEU A 907 -24.89 -36.73 12.95
C LEU A 907 -25.80 -37.48 11.98
N GLU A 908 -27.12 -37.33 12.15
CA GLU A 908 -28.14 -38.01 11.33
C GLU A 908 -28.75 -37.08 10.28
N PHE A 909 -28.95 -35.80 10.63
CA PHE A 909 -29.66 -34.85 9.78
C PHE A 909 -28.96 -33.49 9.73
N VAL A 910 -29.01 -32.86 8.54
CA VAL A 910 -28.60 -31.48 8.31
C VAL A 910 -29.75 -30.79 7.60
N LEU A 911 -30.31 -29.73 8.22
CA LEU A 911 -31.34 -28.93 7.58
C LEU A 911 -30.72 -28.07 6.46
N PRO A 912 -31.38 -27.91 5.29
CA PRO A 912 -30.87 -27.12 4.18
C PRO A 912 -30.53 -25.68 4.59
N VAL A 913 -29.39 -25.16 4.15
CA VAL A 913 -28.98 -23.78 4.43
C VAL A 913 -29.63 -22.85 3.40
N LYS A 914 -30.54 -21.97 3.86
CA LYS A 914 -31.18 -20.97 2.98
C LYS A 914 -30.26 -19.77 2.75
N MET A 915 -29.68 -19.70 1.56
CA MET A 915 -28.71 -18.67 1.16
C MET A 915 -29.40 -17.51 0.42
N LYS A 916 -29.05 -16.26 0.74
CA LYS A 916 -29.68 -15.05 0.16
C LYS A 916 -28.79 -14.24 -0.79
N ASP A 917 -27.50 -14.52 -0.90
CA ASP A 917 -26.55 -13.65 -1.62
C ASP A 917 -25.47 -14.47 -2.38
N SER A 918 -24.80 -13.84 -3.35
CA SER A 918 -23.81 -14.44 -4.26
C SER A 918 -22.40 -14.61 -3.65
N SER A 919 -22.29 -14.67 -2.31
CA SER A 919 -21.03 -14.84 -1.59
C SER A 919 -20.64 -16.30 -1.40
N SER A 920 -19.38 -16.55 -1.00
CA SER A 920 -18.87 -17.89 -0.82
C SER A 920 -19.45 -18.58 0.42
N ASN A 921 -19.79 -19.86 0.31
CA ASN A 921 -20.38 -20.65 1.39
C ASN A 921 -19.73 -22.04 1.48
N TYR A 922 -19.50 -22.52 2.69
CA TYR A 922 -18.72 -23.74 2.97
C TYR A 922 -19.46 -24.63 3.96
N LEU A 923 -19.59 -25.93 3.67
CA LEU A 923 -20.11 -26.94 4.59
C LEU A 923 -19.21 -28.17 4.60
N HIS A 924 -18.49 -28.41 5.70
CA HIS A 924 -17.58 -29.55 5.83
C HIS A 924 -18.09 -30.57 6.86
N LEU A 925 -18.37 -31.80 6.41
CA LEU A 925 -18.88 -32.94 7.19
C LEU A 925 -17.95 -34.17 7.07
N LEU A 926 -16.64 -33.95 7.19
CA LEU A 926 -15.65 -35.04 7.17
C LEU A 926 -15.95 -36.05 8.29
N ASN A 927 -15.74 -37.34 8.02
CA ASN A 927 -15.97 -38.45 8.96
C ASN A 927 -17.38 -38.51 9.63
N CYS A 928 -18.42 -37.92 9.04
CA CYS A 928 -19.80 -37.96 9.56
C CYS A 928 -20.60 -39.14 8.96
N PHE A 929 -20.23 -40.39 9.25
CA PHE A 929 -20.71 -41.54 8.47
C PHE A 929 -22.18 -41.94 8.69
N GLN A 930 -22.72 -41.76 9.91
CA GLN A 930 -24.13 -42.07 10.21
C GLN A 930 -25.12 -41.22 9.38
N PHE A 931 -24.68 -40.03 8.93
CA PHE A 931 -25.43 -39.17 8.04
C PHE A 931 -25.74 -39.83 6.68
N VAL A 932 -24.80 -40.63 6.16
CA VAL A 932 -24.93 -41.25 4.82
C VAL A 932 -25.83 -42.48 4.85
N GLU A 933 -25.91 -43.18 5.99
CA GLU A 933 -26.76 -44.38 6.14
C GLU A 933 -28.26 -44.05 6.16
N ASN A 934 -28.63 -42.84 6.62
CA ASN A 934 -30.03 -42.44 6.83
C ASN A 934 -30.69 -41.66 5.67
N GLN A 935 -29.93 -41.02 4.77
CA GLN A 935 -30.49 -40.07 3.78
C GLN A 935 -30.93 -40.66 2.42
N GLY A 936 -31.02 -42.00 2.28
CA GLY A 936 -31.70 -42.68 1.16
C GLY A 936 -31.79 -41.88 -0.16
N HIS A 937 -30.76 -41.97 -1.00
CA HIS A 937 -30.74 -41.47 -2.38
C HIS A 937 -30.90 -39.95 -2.64
N CYS A 938 -31.14 -39.08 -1.64
CA CYS A 938 -31.18 -37.63 -1.85
C CYS A 938 -29.80 -37.01 -1.58
N ASP A 939 -29.11 -36.54 -2.62
CA ASP A 939 -27.82 -35.86 -2.48
C ASP A 939 -28.01 -34.47 -1.83
N LEU A 940 -27.57 -34.30 -0.57
CA LEU A 940 -27.63 -33.04 0.18
C LEU A 940 -27.08 -31.86 -0.64
N PHE A 941 -25.95 -32.07 -1.31
CA PHE A 941 -25.34 -31.07 -2.18
C PHE A 941 -26.29 -30.63 -3.31
N THR A 942 -26.97 -31.59 -3.93
CA THR A 942 -27.98 -31.36 -4.97
C THR A 942 -29.14 -30.50 -4.45
N THR A 943 -29.61 -30.77 -3.23
CA THR A 943 -30.70 -29.98 -2.61
C THR A 943 -30.26 -28.55 -2.33
N MET A 944 -29.08 -28.37 -1.73
CA MET A 944 -28.51 -27.04 -1.45
C MET A 944 -28.22 -26.26 -2.73
N LEU A 945 -27.64 -26.90 -3.75
CA LEU A 945 -27.37 -26.28 -5.05
C LEU A 945 -28.67 -25.83 -5.73
N ARG A 946 -29.75 -26.64 -5.64
CA ARG A 946 -31.06 -26.27 -6.18
C ARG A 946 -31.61 -25.01 -5.53
N GLU A 947 -31.63 -24.96 -4.20
CA GLU A 947 -32.10 -23.78 -3.46
C GLU A 947 -31.24 -22.54 -3.76
N TYR A 948 -29.91 -22.71 -3.80
CA TYR A 948 -28.98 -21.63 -4.17
C TYR A 948 -29.24 -21.09 -5.59
N LEU A 949 -29.47 -21.97 -6.57
CA LEU A 949 -29.80 -21.58 -7.95
C LEU A 949 -31.19 -20.94 -8.10
N GLN A 950 -32.14 -21.22 -7.20
CA GLN A 950 -33.48 -20.61 -7.21
C GLN A 950 -33.48 -19.16 -6.70
N GLU A 951 -32.63 -18.83 -5.73
CA GLU A 951 -32.56 -17.49 -5.12
C GLU A 951 -31.65 -16.51 -5.90
N LEU A 952 -30.84 -16.98 -6.86
CA LEU A 952 -30.00 -16.16 -7.73
C LEU A 952 -30.85 -15.34 -8.74
N HIS A 953 -31.52 -14.29 -8.27
CA HIS A 953 -32.12 -13.28 -9.14
C HIS A 953 -31.07 -12.28 -9.65
N TYR A 954 -31.08 -12.04 -10.97
CA TYR A 954 -30.30 -11.07 -11.76
C TYR A 954 -29.70 -9.89 -10.97
N GLN A 955 -28.51 -10.06 -10.39
CA GLN A 955 -27.65 -8.97 -9.97
C GLN A 955 -26.24 -9.20 -10.52
N GLU A 956 -25.72 -8.22 -11.26
CA GLU A 956 -24.32 -8.17 -11.66
C GLU A 956 -23.45 -7.93 -10.41
N SER A 957 -23.11 -8.99 -9.69
CA SER A 957 -22.15 -8.93 -8.59
C SER A 957 -20.73 -8.89 -9.16
N THR A 958 -19.88 -8.02 -8.64
CA THR A 958 -18.45 -7.94 -8.97
C THR A 958 -17.58 -8.90 -8.12
N LYS A 959 -18.20 -9.81 -7.35
CA LYS A 959 -17.50 -10.71 -6.40
C LYS A 959 -17.39 -12.13 -6.97
N LYS A 960 -16.22 -12.77 -6.79
CA LYS A 960 -15.99 -14.19 -7.08
C LYS A 960 -16.65 -15.06 -5.99
N GLY A 961 -17.92 -15.42 -6.15
CA GLY A 961 -18.58 -16.37 -5.23
C GLY A 961 -18.25 -17.84 -5.56
N ARG A 962 -18.18 -18.69 -4.53
CA ARG A 962 -17.88 -20.13 -4.60
C ARG A 962 -18.69 -20.90 -3.53
N PHE A 963 -19.27 -22.03 -3.89
CA PHE A 963 -19.98 -22.89 -2.94
C PHE A 963 -19.25 -24.23 -2.79
N ASP A 964 -18.90 -24.63 -1.57
CA ASP A 964 -18.11 -25.82 -1.26
C ASP A 964 -18.81 -26.73 -0.25
N VAL A 965 -18.86 -28.02 -0.55
CA VAL A 965 -19.42 -29.04 0.35
C VAL A 965 -18.51 -30.26 0.41
N VAL A 966 -18.21 -30.73 1.61
CA VAL A 966 -17.49 -31.98 1.86
C VAL A 966 -18.39 -32.93 2.63
N ILE A 967 -18.68 -34.11 2.08
CA ILE A 967 -19.52 -35.14 2.71
C ILE A 967 -18.95 -36.55 2.48
N PRO A 968 -19.26 -37.55 3.31
CA PRO A 968 -18.82 -38.92 3.05
C PRO A 968 -19.45 -39.51 1.76
N GLY A 969 -18.73 -40.41 1.11
CA GLY A 969 -19.15 -41.12 -0.09
C GLY A 969 -18.00 -41.49 -1.03
N SER A 970 -18.15 -42.59 -1.76
CA SER A 970 -17.10 -43.19 -2.61
C SER A 970 -17.32 -43.04 -4.11
N GLU A 971 -18.45 -42.46 -4.53
CA GLU A 971 -18.86 -42.38 -5.94
C GLU A 971 -19.17 -40.94 -6.35
N VAL A 972 -18.77 -40.58 -7.57
CA VAL A 972 -19.19 -39.33 -8.21
C VAL A 972 -20.67 -39.51 -8.64
N PRO A 973 -21.57 -38.55 -8.35
CA PRO A 973 -22.98 -38.70 -8.73
C PRO A 973 -23.19 -38.91 -10.24
N ASN A 974 -24.13 -39.77 -10.60
CA ASN A 974 -24.38 -40.17 -12.00
C ASN A 974 -24.80 -39.00 -12.92
N TRP A 975 -25.27 -37.89 -12.37
CA TRP A 975 -25.65 -36.71 -13.15
C TRP A 975 -24.45 -35.89 -13.62
N PHE A 976 -23.22 -36.15 -13.14
CA PHE A 976 -22.00 -35.58 -13.71
C PHE A 976 -21.76 -36.15 -15.12
N ARG A 977 -21.81 -35.28 -16.14
CA ARG A 977 -21.66 -35.67 -17.55
C ARG A 977 -20.26 -36.19 -17.88
N HIS A 978 -19.25 -35.68 -17.20
CA HIS A 978 -17.87 -36.09 -17.36
C HIS A 978 -17.38 -36.63 -16.01
N GLN A 979 -16.86 -37.86 -16.02
CA GLN A 979 -16.25 -38.52 -14.88
C GLN A 979 -14.94 -39.17 -15.33
N SER A 980 -13.96 -39.21 -14.44
CA SER A 980 -12.64 -39.77 -14.71
C SER A 980 -12.14 -40.55 -13.48
N MET A 981 -11.40 -41.62 -13.73
CA MET A 981 -10.62 -42.31 -12.69
C MET A 981 -9.31 -41.55 -12.49
N GLY A 982 -8.99 -41.24 -11.23
CA GLY A 982 -7.82 -40.43 -10.87
C GLY A 982 -8.11 -38.95 -10.68
N ALA A 983 -7.04 -38.16 -10.70
CA ALA A 983 -7.03 -36.80 -10.15
C ALA A 983 -7.31 -35.68 -11.16
N SER A 984 -7.53 -35.99 -12.45
CA SER A 984 -7.81 -34.95 -13.45
C SER A 984 -8.89 -35.34 -14.45
N ILE A 985 -9.54 -34.30 -14.99
CA ILE A 985 -10.58 -34.40 -16.01
C ILE A 985 -10.42 -33.33 -17.07
N ASN A 986 -10.64 -33.71 -18.33
CA ASN A 986 -10.54 -32.82 -19.49
C ASN A 986 -11.93 -32.51 -20.04
N LEU A 987 -12.19 -31.24 -20.31
CA LEU A 987 -13.43 -30.72 -20.86
C LEU A 987 -13.17 -29.92 -22.13
N GLU A 988 -13.97 -30.16 -23.16
CA GLU A 988 -14.01 -29.29 -24.34
C GLU A 988 -14.99 -28.14 -24.11
N VAL A 989 -14.49 -26.90 -24.21
CA VAL A 989 -15.30 -25.69 -24.01
C VAL A 989 -15.64 -25.08 -25.38
N PRO A 990 -16.95 -24.95 -25.73
CA PRO A 990 -17.38 -24.42 -27.03
C PRO A 990 -17.17 -22.91 -27.18
N SER A 991 -17.17 -22.41 -28.42
CA SER A 991 -17.07 -20.97 -28.73
C SER A 991 -18.32 -20.21 -28.26
N ASN A 992 -18.16 -18.95 -27.80
CA ASN A 992 -19.18 -18.13 -27.11
C ASN A 992 -19.55 -18.58 -25.68
N PHE A 993 -18.57 -19.14 -24.97
CA PHE A 993 -18.71 -19.68 -23.61
C PHE A 993 -19.51 -18.79 -22.64
N PHE A 994 -19.29 -17.47 -22.64
CA PHE A 994 -19.87 -16.60 -21.61
C PHE A 994 -21.33 -16.15 -21.84
N LYS A 995 -21.97 -16.46 -22.99
CA LYS A 995 -23.33 -15.94 -23.29
C LYS A 995 -24.46 -16.63 -22.53
N GLN A 996 -24.34 -17.93 -22.24
CA GLN A 996 -25.37 -18.74 -21.56
C GLN A 996 -24.82 -19.57 -20.39
N PHE A 997 -23.52 -19.45 -20.09
CA PHE A 997 -22.85 -20.20 -19.03
C PHE A 997 -23.21 -19.64 -17.65
N ARG A 998 -23.71 -20.52 -16.78
CA ARG A 998 -24.16 -20.18 -15.43
C ARG A 998 -23.19 -20.69 -14.36
N GLY A 999 -22.18 -21.47 -14.71
CA GLY A 999 -21.13 -21.92 -13.79
C GLY A 999 -20.74 -23.38 -14.03
N ILE A 1000 -19.74 -23.86 -13.28
CA ILE A 1000 -19.29 -25.25 -13.35
C ILE A 1000 -19.40 -25.90 -11.97
N VAL A 1001 -19.90 -27.13 -11.94
CA VAL A 1001 -19.84 -28.01 -10.77
C VAL A 1001 -18.69 -28.98 -10.97
N VAL A 1002 -17.85 -29.13 -9.96
CA VAL A 1002 -16.77 -30.12 -9.94
C VAL A 1002 -16.88 -30.96 -8.67
N CYS A 1003 -16.48 -32.23 -8.77
CA CYS A 1003 -16.50 -33.19 -7.67
C CYS A 1003 -15.19 -33.97 -7.66
N ALA A 1004 -14.58 -34.15 -6.49
CA ALA A 1004 -13.49 -35.08 -6.27
C ALA A 1004 -13.86 -36.09 -5.18
N VAL A 1005 -13.66 -37.38 -5.45
CA VAL A 1005 -13.69 -38.44 -4.45
C VAL A 1005 -12.27 -38.64 -3.95
N PHE A 1006 -12.08 -38.45 -2.66
CA PHE A 1006 -10.78 -38.59 -2.01
C PHE A 1006 -10.89 -39.52 -0.79
N GLY A 1007 -9.79 -40.15 -0.42
CA GLY A 1007 -9.73 -41.05 0.72
C GLY A 1007 -8.32 -41.21 1.29
N PRO A 1008 -8.15 -42.07 2.30
CA PRO A 1008 -6.85 -42.29 2.93
C PRO A 1008 -5.85 -42.90 1.95
N HIS A 1009 -4.61 -42.42 2.01
CA HIS A 1009 -3.52 -42.93 1.19
C HIS A 1009 -3.00 -44.27 1.74
N GLN A 1010 -2.95 -45.32 0.93
CA GLN A 1010 -2.59 -46.68 1.39
C GLN A 1010 -1.08 -46.90 1.69
N HIS A 1011 -0.18 -45.99 1.27
CA HIS A 1011 1.27 -46.24 1.26
C HIS A 1011 2.15 -45.14 1.85
N HIS A 1012 1.58 -44.04 2.33
CA HIS A 1012 2.32 -42.97 3.00
C HIS A 1012 1.82 -42.78 4.44
N PRO A 1013 2.64 -43.05 5.47
CA PRO A 1013 2.25 -42.72 6.83
C PRO A 1013 2.13 -41.20 6.95
N HIS A 1014 0.95 -40.74 7.38
CA HIS A 1014 0.65 -39.33 7.64
C HIS A 1014 1.77 -38.69 8.46
N ASN A 1015 2.28 -37.54 8.02
CA ASN A 1015 3.17 -36.71 8.83
C ASN A 1015 2.31 -35.88 9.79
N PRO A 1016 2.26 -36.15 11.10
CA PRO A 1016 1.30 -35.53 12.04
C PRO A 1016 1.56 -34.04 12.31
N HIS A 1017 2.41 -33.38 11.50
CA HIS A 1017 2.85 -31.99 11.68
C HIS A 1017 2.32 -31.00 10.63
N HIS A 1018 1.57 -31.44 9.61
CA HIS A 1018 0.98 -30.57 8.58
C HIS A 1018 -0.55 -30.75 8.48
N ASP A 1019 -1.26 -29.67 8.13
CA ASP A 1019 -2.69 -29.70 7.82
C ASP A 1019 -2.93 -30.42 6.48
N MET A 1020 -4.00 -31.22 6.40
CA MET A 1020 -4.37 -31.87 5.13
C MET A 1020 -4.96 -30.84 4.18
N VAL A 1021 -4.35 -30.68 3.00
CA VAL A 1021 -4.81 -29.73 1.97
C VAL A 1021 -5.26 -30.47 0.72
N LEU A 1022 -6.44 -30.12 0.21
CA LEU A 1022 -6.85 -30.43 -1.16
C LEU A 1022 -6.88 -29.13 -1.97
N ALA A 1023 -6.32 -29.18 -3.16
CA ALA A 1023 -6.34 -28.11 -4.14
C ALA A 1023 -6.99 -28.56 -5.44
N CYS A 1024 -7.61 -27.62 -6.15
CA CYS A 1024 -8.14 -27.79 -7.49
C CYS A 1024 -7.57 -26.71 -8.40
N TYR A 1025 -7.05 -27.11 -9.55
CA TYR A 1025 -6.46 -26.24 -10.55
C TYR A 1025 -7.25 -26.30 -11.84
N PHE A 1026 -7.26 -25.19 -12.58
CA PHE A 1026 -7.95 -25.05 -13.85
C PHE A 1026 -6.92 -24.62 -14.91
N ILE A 1027 -6.57 -25.55 -15.79
CA ILE A 1027 -5.51 -25.41 -16.79
C ILE A 1027 -6.18 -25.33 -18.17
N ALA A 1028 -5.99 -24.23 -18.90
CA ALA A 1028 -6.62 -24.06 -20.23
C ALA A 1028 -5.58 -24.06 -21.37
N ASN A 1029 -5.57 -25.07 -22.24
CA ASN A 1029 -4.51 -25.22 -23.26
C ASN A 1029 -3.08 -25.27 -22.65
N GLY A 1030 -2.91 -25.96 -21.52
CA GLY A 1030 -1.58 -26.25 -20.95
C GLY A 1030 -0.89 -25.10 -20.20
N LYS A 1031 -1.60 -24.02 -19.85
CA LYS A 1031 -1.13 -23.01 -18.89
C LYS A 1031 -2.02 -23.00 -17.66
N ASP A 1032 -1.45 -22.73 -16.50
CA ASP A 1032 -2.23 -22.49 -15.28
C ASP A 1032 -2.72 -21.03 -15.28
N TYR A 1033 -4.04 -20.81 -15.22
CA TYR A 1033 -4.64 -19.47 -15.36
C TYR A 1033 -5.17 -18.89 -14.05
N ILE A 1034 -5.28 -19.72 -13.00
CA ILE A 1034 -5.82 -19.30 -11.71
C ILE A 1034 -4.71 -19.48 -10.69
N SER A 1035 -3.85 -18.46 -10.53
CA SER A 1035 -2.83 -18.47 -9.48
C SER A 1035 -3.50 -18.69 -8.13
N GLY A 1036 -3.28 -19.86 -7.52
CA GLY A 1036 -3.92 -20.27 -6.27
C GLY A 1036 -5.39 -20.64 -6.44
N GLY A 1037 -5.67 -21.70 -7.21
CA GLY A 1037 -7.02 -22.27 -7.39
C GLY A 1037 -7.71 -22.67 -6.08
N PRO A 1038 -8.99 -23.09 -6.13
CA PRO A 1038 -9.75 -23.51 -4.96
C PRO A 1038 -8.98 -24.49 -4.07
N CYS A 1039 -8.77 -24.17 -2.80
CA CYS A 1039 -8.24 -25.12 -1.82
C CYS A 1039 -9.15 -25.22 -0.59
N ILE A 1040 -9.06 -26.35 0.10
CA ILE A 1040 -9.62 -26.59 1.43
C ILE A 1040 -8.53 -27.20 2.31
N SER A 1041 -8.47 -26.77 3.57
CA SER A 1041 -7.58 -27.33 4.59
C SER A 1041 -8.40 -27.90 5.74
N PHE A 1042 -7.99 -29.05 6.26
CA PHE A 1042 -8.57 -29.64 7.46
C PHE A 1042 -7.57 -29.51 8.61
N LEU A 1043 -8.08 -29.05 9.76
CA LEU A 1043 -7.27 -28.80 10.95
C LEU A 1043 -6.63 -30.11 11.46
N LYS A 1044 -5.35 -30.04 11.85
CA LYS A 1044 -4.54 -31.14 12.39
C LYS A 1044 -5.14 -31.94 13.58
N GLU A 1045 -6.07 -31.37 14.34
CA GLU A 1045 -6.65 -32.02 15.54
C GLU A 1045 -7.75 -33.06 15.23
N PHE A 1046 -8.16 -33.19 13.97
CA PHE A 1046 -9.17 -34.15 13.53
C PHE A 1046 -8.46 -35.38 12.97
N GLU A 1047 -8.73 -36.56 13.57
CA GLU A 1047 -8.12 -37.84 13.18
C GLU A 1047 -8.25 -38.12 11.68
N THR A 1048 -7.35 -38.97 11.16
CA THR A 1048 -7.21 -39.32 9.74
C THR A 1048 -8.53 -39.55 9.02
N VAL A 1049 -8.62 -39.13 7.75
CA VAL A 1049 -9.74 -39.50 6.86
C VAL A 1049 -9.89 -41.03 6.85
N GLU A 1050 -11.02 -41.55 7.36
CA GLU A 1050 -11.16 -43.00 7.61
C GLU A 1050 -11.73 -43.76 6.41
N LEU A 1051 -12.65 -43.14 5.68
CA LEU A 1051 -13.33 -43.68 4.51
C LEU A 1051 -13.29 -42.65 3.37
N ASP A 1052 -13.91 -42.98 2.24
CA ASP A 1052 -13.96 -42.07 1.11
C ASP A 1052 -14.96 -40.92 1.35
N HIS A 1053 -14.57 -39.72 0.93
CA HIS A 1053 -15.37 -38.50 0.95
C HIS A 1053 -15.44 -37.87 -0.42
N ARG A 1054 -16.43 -37.00 -0.58
CA ARG A 1054 -16.70 -36.21 -1.78
C ARG A 1054 -16.52 -34.74 -1.45
N TRP A 1055 -15.72 -34.07 -2.25
CA TRP A 1055 -15.62 -32.62 -2.26
C TRP A 1055 -16.32 -32.08 -3.50
N PHE A 1056 -17.45 -31.41 -3.28
CA PHE A 1056 -18.22 -30.72 -4.31
C PHE A 1056 -17.91 -29.24 -4.30
N MET A 1057 -17.78 -28.65 -5.49
CA MET A 1057 -17.67 -27.21 -5.65
C MET A 1057 -18.54 -26.71 -6.79
N TYR A 1058 -19.21 -25.58 -6.58
CA TYR A 1058 -19.86 -24.82 -7.63
C TYR A 1058 -19.18 -23.45 -7.77
N LEU A 1059 -18.74 -23.14 -8.99
CA LEU A 1059 -18.00 -21.92 -9.33
C LEU A 1059 -18.85 -21.05 -10.26
N LEU A 1060 -19.07 -19.80 -9.86
CA LEU A 1060 -19.81 -18.79 -10.63
C LEU A 1060 -19.03 -18.36 -11.90
N PRO A 1061 -19.70 -17.86 -12.95
CA PRO A 1061 -19.05 -17.41 -14.18
C PRO A 1061 -17.97 -16.36 -13.97
N ASP A 1062 -18.14 -15.47 -12.99
CA ASP A 1062 -17.16 -14.45 -12.61
C ASP A 1062 -15.81 -15.02 -12.15
N TYR A 1063 -15.80 -16.26 -11.64
CA TYR A 1063 -14.56 -16.98 -11.30
C TYR A 1063 -13.64 -17.13 -12.51
N PHE A 1064 -14.22 -17.13 -13.73
CA PHE A 1064 -13.53 -17.31 -15.00
C PHE A 1064 -13.39 -16.01 -15.82
N ARG A 1065 -13.87 -14.85 -15.33
CA ARG A 1065 -13.81 -13.55 -16.06
C ARG A 1065 -12.47 -12.79 -15.95
N ASN A 1066 -11.33 -13.46 -16.14
CA ASN A 1066 -10.01 -12.80 -16.26
C ASN A 1066 -9.72 -12.40 -17.73
N GLU A 1067 -8.87 -11.39 -17.98
CA GLU A 1067 -8.49 -10.90 -19.32
C GLU A 1067 -8.03 -12.01 -20.28
N TYR A 1068 -7.49 -13.12 -19.75
CA TYR A 1068 -7.02 -14.26 -20.54
C TYR A 1068 -8.16 -15.19 -21.02
N PHE A 1069 -9.20 -15.42 -20.22
CA PHE A 1069 -10.40 -16.14 -20.66
C PHE A 1069 -11.19 -15.31 -21.69
N ARG A 1070 -11.17 -13.97 -21.58
CA ARG A 1070 -11.71 -13.07 -22.62
C ARG A 1070 -10.96 -13.16 -23.94
N LYS A 1071 -9.64 -13.41 -23.94
CA LYS A 1071 -8.85 -13.61 -25.17
C LYS A 1071 -9.12 -14.96 -25.85
N ALA A 1072 -9.58 -15.96 -25.08
CA ALA A 1072 -10.02 -17.25 -25.61
C ALA A 1072 -11.48 -17.22 -26.13
N ASP A 1073 -12.25 -16.18 -25.79
CA ASP A 1073 -13.63 -16.00 -26.23
C ASP A 1073 -13.68 -15.66 -27.73
N GLY A 1074 -13.66 -16.72 -28.55
CA GLY A 1074 -13.60 -16.67 -30.02
C GLY A 1074 -13.24 -18.01 -30.68
N SER A 1075 -12.68 -18.96 -29.93
CA SER A 1075 -12.33 -20.32 -30.40
C SER A 1075 -12.60 -21.37 -29.31
N SER A 1076 -12.90 -22.62 -29.70
CA SER A 1076 -12.98 -23.74 -28.75
C SER A 1076 -11.62 -23.98 -28.08
N PHE A 1077 -11.61 -24.24 -26.78
CA PHE A 1077 -10.39 -24.53 -26.02
C PHE A 1077 -10.59 -25.71 -25.06
N GLN A 1078 -9.50 -26.35 -24.67
CA GLN A 1078 -9.51 -27.47 -23.73
C GLN A 1078 -9.27 -26.96 -22.31
N LEU A 1079 -10.16 -27.32 -21.40
CA LEU A 1079 -10.07 -27.04 -19.97
C LEU A 1079 -9.76 -28.35 -19.22
N GLU A 1080 -8.58 -28.43 -18.64
CA GLU A 1080 -8.18 -29.50 -17.73
C GLU A 1080 -8.41 -29.04 -16.28
N ILE A 1081 -9.06 -29.88 -15.49
CA ILE A 1081 -9.32 -29.67 -14.07
C ILE A 1081 -8.51 -30.72 -13.32
N VAL A 1082 -7.60 -30.27 -12.46
CA VAL A 1082 -6.66 -31.15 -11.73
C VAL A 1082 -6.87 -30.96 -10.24
N PHE A 1083 -7.04 -32.07 -9.54
CA PHE A 1083 -7.09 -32.13 -8.08
C PHE A 1083 -5.75 -32.61 -7.55
N GLU A 1084 -5.22 -31.94 -6.54
CA GLU A 1084 -3.99 -32.35 -5.89
C GLU A 1084 -4.15 -32.38 -4.38
N SER A 1085 -3.49 -33.35 -3.76
CA SER A 1085 -3.28 -33.41 -2.32
C SER A 1085 -1.96 -34.13 -2.06
N TRP A 1086 -1.29 -33.76 -0.98
CA TRP A 1086 -0.08 -34.46 -0.53
C TRP A 1086 -0.38 -35.59 0.44
N ASP A 1087 -1.50 -35.50 1.17
CA ASP A 1087 -1.84 -36.44 2.25
C ASP A 1087 -3.00 -37.38 1.90
N LEU A 1088 -3.76 -37.08 0.85
CA LEU A 1088 -4.98 -37.78 0.47
C LEU A 1088 -4.91 -38.31 -0.96
N GLU A 1089 -5.49 -39.49 -1.19
CA GLU A 1089 -5.55 -40.10 -2.51
C GLU A 1089 -6.83 -39.66 -3.23
N ILE A 1090 -6.68 -39.02 -4.39
CA ILE A 1090 -7.82 -38.70 -5.27
C ILE A 1090 -8.13 -39.91 -6.15
N LYS A 1091 -9.28 -40.53 -5.91
CA LYS A 1091 -9.68 -41.78 -6.57
C LYS A 1091 -10.48 -41.55 -7.85
N LYS A 1092 -11.39 -40.56 -7.82
CA LYS A 1092 -12.30 -40.23 -8.92
C LYS A 1092 -12.53 -38.73 -8.95
N CYS A 1093 -12.78 -38.18 -10.13
CA CYS A 1093 -13.26 -36.81 -10.26
C CYS A 1093 -14.34 -36.69 -11.33
N GLY A 1094 -15.15 -35.65 -11.23
CA GLY A 1094 -16.20 -35.35 -12.19
C GLY A 1094 -16.40 -33.85 -12.37
N ALA A 1095 -16.91 -33.47 -13.54
CA ALA A 1095 -17.28 -32.10 -13.83
C ALA A 1095 -18.56 -32.00 -14.67
N HIS A 1096 -19.36 -30.98 -14.38
CA HIS A 1096 -20.61 -30.68 -15.08
C HIS A 1096 -20.73 -29.17 -15.31
N MET A 1097 -20.85 -28.75 -16.57
CA MET A 1097 -21.06 -27.35 -16.94
C MET A 1097 -22.57 -27.03 -16.93
N ILE A 1098 -22.97 -25.95 -16.25
CA ILE A 1098 -24.35 -25.51 -16.16
C ILE A 1098 -24.59 -24.35 -17.14
N TYR A 1099 -25.58 -24.54 -18.02
CA TYR A 1099 -26.05 -23.52 -18.96
C TYR A 1099 -27.49 -23.12 -18.64
N GLU A 1100 -27.89 -21.92 -19.07
CA GLU A 1100 -29.22 -21.35 -18.78
C GLU A 1100 -30.39 -22.20 -19.31
N GLU A 1101 -30.26 -22.79 -20.50
CA GLU A 1101 -31.29 -23.68 -21.08
C GLU A 1101 -31.36 -25.03 -20.34
N ALA A 1102 -30.24 -25.50 -19.77
CA ALA A 1102 -30.13 -26.74 -19.01
C ALA A 1102 -30.54 -26.59 -17.53
N MET A 1103 -30.82 -25.36 -17.06
CA MET A 1103 -31.36 -25.15 -15.71
C MET A 1103 -32.75 -25.78 -15.56
N GLU A 1104 -33.59 -25.76 -16.60
CA GLU A 1104 -34.89 -26.45 -16.60
C GLU A 1104 -34.73 -27.98 -16.61
N ASP A 1105 -33.74 -28.51 -17.33
CA ASP A 1105 -33.41 -29.94 -17.34
C ASP A 1105 -32.79 -30.41 -16.02
N LEU A 1106 -31.97 -29.60 -15.33
CA LEU A 1106 -31.52 -29.86 -13.96
C LEU A 1106 -32.70 -29.79 -12.97
N LYS A 1107 -33.65 -28.85 -13.15
CA LYS A 1107 -34.89 -28.81 -12.36
C LYS A 1107 -35.76 -30.06 -12.56
N GLN A 1108 -35.84 -30.61 -13.78
CA GLN A 1108 -36.67 -31.77 -14.13
C GLN A 1108 -35.98 -33.14 -13.88
N SER A 1109 -34.71 -33.30 -14.27
CA SER A 1109 -33.93 -34.54 -14.07
C SER A 1109 -33.57 -34.80 -12.61
N MET A 1110 -33.46 -33.75 -11.79
CA MET A 1110 -33.34 -33.87 -10.32
C MET A 1110 -34.72 -33.98 -9.62
N GLY A 1111 -35.82 -34.01 -10.38
CA GLY A 1111 -37.19 -34.07 -9.89
C GLY A 1111 -37.70 -35.47 -9.51
N GLN A 1112 -36.86 -36.52 -9.59
CA GLN A 1112 -37.26 -37.89 -9.22
C GLN A 1112 -36.99 -38.27 -7.75
N SER A 1113 -36.57 -37.35 -6.89
CA SER A 1113 -36.47 -37.58 -5.45
C SER A 1113 -37.28 -36.57 -4.67
N GLU A 1114 -38.61 -36.77 -4.59
CA GLU A 1114 -39.42 -36.16 -3.54
C GLU A 1114 -39.03 -36.78 -2.21
N CYS A 1115 -38.09 -36.14 -1.49
CA CYS A 1115 -37.99 -36.38 -0.05
C CYS A 1115 -39.11 -35.54 0.59
N SER A 1116 -40.22 -36.18 0.91
CA SER A 1116 -41.32 -35.57 1.67
C SER A 1116 -40.77 -35.09 3.02
N SER A 1117 -40.55 -33.78 3.15
CA SER A 1117 -40.26 -33.14 4.43
C SER A 1117 -41.51 -33.12 5.30
N SER A 1118 -41.75 -34.24 5.99
CA SER A 1118 -42.63 -34.27 7.16
C SER A 1118 -41.89 -34.91 8.32
N ILE A 1119 -41.12 -34.10 9.05
CA ILE A 1119 -40.76 -34.42 10.44
C ILE A 1119 -41.19 -33.23 11.29
N ILE A 1120 -42.14 -33.52 12.17
CA ILE A 1120 -42.75 -32.65 13.16
C ILE A 1120 -41.66 -32.23 14.16
N PRO A 1121 -41.50 -30.94 14.52
CA PRO A 1121 -40.61 -30.55 15.61
C PRO A 1121 -41.14 -31.16 16.91
N TYR A 1122 -40.27 -31.78 17.69
CA TYR A 1122 -40.59 -32.22 19.05
C TYR A 1122 -41.10 -31.01 19.87
N ASN A 1123 -42.41 -30.94 20.07
CA ASN A 1123 -43.02 -30.09 21.07
C ASN A 1123 -42.73 -30.67 22.46
N GLU A 1124 -42.53 -29.77 23.42
CA GLU A 1124 -42.47 -30.05 24.85
C GLU A 1124 -43.64 -30.95 25.30
N GLY A 1125 -43.33 -31.90 26.19
CA GLY A 1125 -44.34 -32.74 26.82
C GLY A 1125 -43.75 -33.54 27.98
N VAL A 1126 -43.59 -32.89 29.13
CA VAL A 1126 -43.67 -33.58 30.42
C VAL A 1126 -45.16 -33.89 30.63
N ASP A 1127 -45.56 -35.16 30.57
CA ASP A 1127 -46.41 -35.80 31.59
C ASP A 1127 -46.76 -37.27 31.25
N HIS A 1128 -46.53 -38.10 32.25
CA HIS A 1128 -47.16 -39.38 32.61
C HIS A 1128 -47.53 -40.47 31.57
N PHE A 1129 -46.79 -41.58 31.67
CA PHE A 1129 -47.24 -42.98 31.80
C PHE A 1129 -48.66 -43.36 31.30
N GLU A 1130 -48.72 -44.29 30.34
CA GLU A 1130 -49.43 -45.58 30.53
C GLU A 1130 -48.98 -46.61 29.48
N GLU A 1131 -48.69 -47.82 29.98
CA GLU A 1131 -48.36 -49.03 29.23
C GLU A 1131 -49.56 -49.49 28.39
N ASP A 1132 -49.35 -50.04 27.18
CA ASP A 1132 -49.56 -51.48 27.04
C ASP A 1132 -49.10 -52.10 25.71
N ILE A 1133 -48.54 -53.28 25.90
CA ILE A 1133 -48.07 -54.25 24.92
C ILE A 1133 -49.25 -55.18 24.57
N LYS A 1134 -49.45 -55.51 23.29
CA LYS A 1134 -49.72 -56.89 22.80
C LYS A 1134 -49.99 -56.95 21.29
N SER A 1135 -49.15 -57.67 20.55
CA SER A 1135 -49.47 -59.06 20.19
C SER A 1135 -48.33 -59.72 19.39
N LYS A 1136 -47.69 -60.70 20.02
CA LYS A 1136 -47.23 -61.91 19.33
C LYS A 1136 -47.72 -63.11 20.13
N ARG A 1137 -48.35 -64.00 19.39
CA ARG A 1137 -48.97 -65.25 19.84
C ARG A 1137 -47.92 -66.22 20.37
N SER A 1138 -48.20 -66.82 21.52
CA SER A 1138 -48.03 -68.25 21.79
C SER A 1138 -48.79 -68.61 23.08
N HIS A 1139 -49.74 -69.56 22.97
CA HIS A 1139 -50.08 -70.67 23.88
C HIS A 1139 -49.41 -70.66 25.29
N ASP A 1140 -50.06 -70.83 26.46
CA ASP A 1140 -51.22 -71.65 26.86
C ASP A 1140 -51.85 -71.17 28.21
N ASP A 1141 -53.09 -71.64 28.45
CA ASP A 1141 -53.81 -72.01 29.70
C ASP A 1141 -54.23 -71.03 30.84
N GLU A 1142 -55.57 -70.90 30.92
CA GLU A 1142 -56.50 -71.04 32.07
C GLU A 1142 -56.61 -70.08 33.29
N ASN A 1143 -57.87 -69.63 33.49
CA ASN A 1143 -58.61 -69.27 34.73
C ASN A 1143 -58.13 -68.06 35.57
N GLY A 1144 -58.92 -67.09 36.04
CA GLY A 1144 -60.36 -66.81 36.07
C GLY A 1144 -60.64 -65.71 37.13
N ALA A 1145 -61.69 -64.90 36.88
CA ALA A 1145 -62.56 -64.21 37.86
C ALA A 1145 -62.06 -63.03 38.75
N SER A 1146 -62.51 -61.82 38.38
CA SER A 1146 -63.35 -60.84 39.12
C SER A 1146 -63.04 -60.39 40.55
N GLY A 1147 -63.19 -59.07 40.80
CA GLY A 1147 -63.63 -58.57 42.11
C GLY A 1147 -63.38 -57.10 42.43
N GLU A 1148 -64.41 -56.29 42.22
CA GLU A 1148 -64.68 -54.88 42.57
C GLU A 1148 -64.17 -54.30 43.91
N GLY A 1149 -63.98 -52.96 43.93
CA GLY A 1149 -64.83 -52.11 44.78
C GLY A 1149 -64.20 -51.10 45.77
N SER A 1150 -64.28 -49.80 45.43
CA SER A 1150 -64.63 -48.62 46.29
C SER A 1150 -63.78 -48.31 47.55
N SER A 1151 -63.67 -47.11 48.16
CA SER A 1151 -64.08 -45.73 47.95
C SER A 1151 -63.36 -44.86 49.02
N THR A 1152 -63.17 -43.56 48.71
CA THR A 1152 -63.19 -42.36 49.60
C THR A 1152 -62.40 -42.31 50.93
N HIS A 1153 -61.51 -41.32 51.10
CA HIS A 1153 -61.75 -40.09 51.91
C HIS A 1153 -60.47 -39.26 52.17
N ILE A 1154 -60.61 -37.94 52.07
CA ILE A 1154 -59.76 -36.80 52.51
C ILE A 1154 -59.52 -36.88 54.05
N PRO A 1155 -58.35 -36.50 54.67
CA PRO A 1155 -57.95 -35.10 54.85
C PRO A 1155 -56.45 -34.70 55.03
N HIS A 1156 -56.17 -33.42 54.76
CA HIS A 1156 -54.97 -32.69 55.22
C HIS A 1156 -54.93 -32.53 56.75
N PRO A 1157 -53.74 -32.36 57.40
CA PRO A 1157 -53.31 -31.00 57.76
C PRO A 1157 -51.78 -30.73 57.95
N LYS A 1158 -51.42 -29.44 57.78
CA LYS A 1158 -50.56 -28.55 58.62
C LYS A 1158 -49.06 -28.84 58.93
N THR A 1159 -48.23 -27.85 58.54
CA THR A 1159 -47.15 -27.09 59.27
C THR A 1159 -46.30 -27.82 60.32
N ARG A 1160 -44.95 -27.71 60.36
CA ARG A 1160 -44.11 -26.59 60.87
C ARG A 1160 -42.65 -27.11 61.03
N ARG A 1161 -41.66 -26.20 60.92
CA ARG A 1161 -40.27 -26.15 61.49
C ARG A 1161 -39.64 -27.47 61.98
N VAL A 1162 -38.40 -27.81 61.61
CA VAL A 1162 -37.12 -27.07 61.80
C VAL A 1162 -36.20 -27.28 60.61
#